data_AF-A0A947MWU2-F1
#
_entry.id   AF-A0A947MWU2-F1
#
_cell.length_a   1.000
_cell.length_b   1.000
_cell.length_c   1.000
_cell.angle_alpha   90.00
_cell.angle_beta   90.00
_cell.angle_gamma   90.00
#
_symmetry.space_group_name_H-M   'P 1'
#
loop_
_entity.id
_entity.type
_entity.pdbx_description
1 polymer ?
#
loop_
_entity_poly.entity_id
_entity_poly.type
_entity_poly.pdbx_seq_one_letter_code
_entity_poly.pdbx_strand_id
1 'polypeptide(L)'
;MSSRFRIILIIIAAFLVLQAIGLGVLSLIVYQATPNNVLARQTIIGKIPGILSMVRLADRVSNSFYRGPKAPDPLPHYKLEIDSEDLKEIEKALPKELPSSWYGNLFLTEEAKVWVKGKFTADGKEYSVKVRVRGDLFNHWAYRKKSWRVKFDKDNLFNGIREMNLIIPEDRGWTAEPFNVYRAHKMGLLHPPTQFVTVSLNGSSPLIYTQMEHWGKEMLEKQGRPGDVNLYQTGGGTSEYQQWDAVFTDLAYWDKYEKSAFAPHDSYEEVELLLKLSEKDAHKDPLYKEKLRSVIDMDRLISWYGISLLSGSRHVRDHNLRLFFDPSKGRFEPIPWDISLYGPMSLFSLAGNPFLNEAMRDPILRLKVHRFVWEYIQDEKNIEDDLNQMKYLRAMVEEAAYRDPLKLPSNRTVERELNSKLGLLEKNFAHLKEELNKSEVLIDQIIPAGESNVIAIFDITTRGPASSLLTEFHLPFEMEEFVRSGNLQLWRDSPLRSSSGGASEGQAGDDSLGEEDVQIPLEVREEPSKKEKMVVLTSNEEASLIWPDEAELDEAENLVAAPHTRHRFFLVLDEPNFNLPPDVYPINFDIRNAVTGKKSKVIGEALVDQRTFEHLDEVTIAPDEFVQKNPAFKLGKKDEVTISGNVTIKNDTIIPSTVSKFTIKPGTKVSLGSGASIISYAPVEVVGSKSAPIIFSRSDSKNKWGTFAVLNASGSSEIKWSEFYGGGDEFINGAYFSGMVAFHGSEVSVSESVFSGASGDDGLNLKYVKADIKNCLFENNQFDGLDIDFATSGSVEDSLFIDNGNDGIDISWSPIEIKNIEVMRSGDKCISVGERSTPKISDSILEDCQIGLAVKDSSEVEADSVTFKNNEVGVAAYIKKPIFSAPSVKLKNCEFIGNGKDKDEQNGAKIIIE
;
A
#
# COMPACT_ATOMS: atom_id res chain seq x y z
N MET A 1 86.86 5.81 -3.91
CA MET A 1 85.49 5.64 -4.44
C MET A 1 85.38 6.42 -5.74
N SER A 2 85.13 5.75 -6.88
CA SER A 2 84.98 6.44 -8.18
C SER A 2 83.71 7.30 -8.20
N SER A 3 83.68 8.40 -8.98
CA SER A 3 82.51 9.28 -9.05
C SER A 3 81.24 8.53 -9.49
N ARG A 4 81.39 7.46 -10.28
CA ARG A 4 80.30 6.55 -10.67
C ARG A 4 79.65 5.86 -9.47
N PHE A 5 80.43 5.45 -8.46
CA PHE A 5 79.89 4.81 -7.26
C PHE A 5 79.10 5.79 -6.38
N ARG A 6 79.51 7.08 -6.32
CA ARG A 6 78.75 8.12 -5.63
C ARG A 6 77.42 8.43 -6.33
N ILE A 7 77.41 8.47 -7.66
CA ILE A 7 76.20 8.69 -8.45
C ILE A 7 75.23 7.52 -8.27
N ILE A 8 75.71 6.27 -8.29
CA ILE A 8 74.89 5.08 -8.03
C ILE A 8 74.30 5.13 -6.62
N LEU A 9 75.09 5.49 -5.60
CA LEU A 9 74.58 5.65 -4.23
C LEU A 9 73.53 6.77 -4.10
N ILE A 10 73.69 7.89 -4.81
CA ILE A 10 72.71 8.98 -4.83
C ILE A 10 71.40 8.53 -5.50
N ILE A 11 71.49 7.79 -6.61
CA ILE A 11 70.30 7.25 -7.30
C ILE A 11 69.59 6.21 -6.42
N ILE A 12 70.33 5.31 -5.77
CA ILE A 12 69.76 4.33 -4.84
C ILE A 12 69.11 5.05 -3.65
N ALA A 13 69.76 6.07 -3.07
CA ALA A 13 69.20 6.86 -1.99
C ALA A 13 67.93 7.60 -2.42
N ALA A 14 67.92 8.23 -3.61
CA ALA A 14 66.74 8.90 -4.15
C ALA A 14 65.58 7.92 -4.40
N PHE A 15 65.87 6.72 -4.89
CA PHE A 15 64.87 5.69 -5.12
C PHE A 15 64.28 5.14 -3.81
N LEU A 16 65.12 4.93 -2.79
CA LEU A 16 64.67 4.56 -1.44
C LEU A 16 63.81 5.65 -0.79
N VAL A 17 64.15 6.92 -0.99
CA VAL A 17 63.33 8.06 -0.52
C VAL A 17 61.98 8.10 -1.24
N LEU A 18 61.95 7.93 -2.56
CA LEU A 18 60.72 7.86 -3.35
C LEU A 18 59.82 6.68 -2.93
N GLN A 19 60.41 5.51 -2.69
CA GLN A 19 59.69 4.35 -2.16
C GLN A 19 59.14 4.61 -0.76
N ALA A 20 59.91 5.26 0.13
CA ALA A 20 59.45 5.62 1.47
C ALA A 20 58.31 6.66 1.44
N ILE A 21 58.37 7.64 0.53
CA ILE A 21 57.27 8.59 0.29
C ILE A 21 56.04 7.86 -0.27
N GLY A 22 56.22 6.98 -1.25
CA GLY A 22 55.14 6.19 -1.83
C GLY A 22 54.46 5.28 -0.80
N LEU A 23 55.23 4.59 0.04
CA LEU A 23 54.74 3.82 1.18
C LEU A 23 54.05 4.70 2.21
N GLY A 24 54.55 5.90 2.48
CA GLY A 24 53.92 6.88 3.38
C GLY A 24 52.56 7.35 2.86
N VAL A 25 52.47 7.68 1.57
CA VAL A 25 51.23 8.09 0.90
C VAL A 25 50.23 6.93 0.84
N LEU A 26 50.67 5.73 0.44
CA LEU A 26 49.83 4.54 0.43
C LEU A 26 49.34 4.18 1.85
N SER A 27 50.20 4.30 2.85
CA SER A 27 49.86 4.07 4.26
C SER A 27 48.86 5.09 4.78
N LEU A 28 48.97 6.36 4.35
CA LEU A 28 47.99 7.40 4.64
C LEU A 28 46.65 7.12 3.96
N ILE A 29 46.66 6.71 2.68
CA ILE A 29 45.45 6.35 1.93
C ILE A 29 44.74 5.17 2.59
N VAL A 30 45.47 4.11 2.93
CA VAL A 30 44.86 2.93 3.56
C VAL A 30 44.44 3.23 4.99
N TYR A 31 45.20 4.01 5.76
CA TYR A 31 44.74 4.49 7.08
C TYR A 31 43.45 5.30 6.98
N GLN A 32 43.33 6.15 5.95
CA GLN A 32 42.13 6.93 5.66
C GLN A 32 40.97 6.10 5.09
N ALA A 33 41.25 4.99 4.40
CA ALA A 33 40.25 4.07 3.84
C ALA A 33 39.86 2.94 4.80
N THR A 34 40.56 2.80 5.93
CA THR A 34 40.25 1.78 6.93
C THR A 34 38.96 2.17 7.68
N PRO A 35 37.95 1.27 7.76
CA PRO A 35 36.70 1.51 8.47
C PRO A 35 36.88 1.88 9.96
N ASN A 36 35.96 2.69 10.50
CA ASN A 36 35.97 3.24 11.86
C ASN A 36 36.12 2.19 13.00
N ASN A 37 35.80 0.93 12.73
CA ASN A 37 35.80 -0.18 13.70
C ASN A 37 37.11 -0.98 13.74
N VAL A 38 38.06 -0.75 12.82
CA VAL A 38 39.33 -1.47 12.83
C VAL A 38 40.35 -0.65 13.61
N LEU A 39 40.79 -1.17 14.75
CA LEU A 39 41.89 -0.57 15.52
C LEU A 39 43.06 -0.31 14.56
N ALA A 40 43.56 0.92 14.52
CA ALA A 40 44.66 1.31 13.62
C ALA A 40 45.92 0.43 13.74
N ARG A 41 46.08 -0.30 14.86
CA ARG A 41 47.15 -1.29 15.11
C ARG A 41 46.90 -2.67 14.47
N GLN A 42 45.66 -3.00 14.14
CA GLN A 42 45.26 -4.29 13.57
C GLN A 42 45.38 -4.33 12.04
N THR A 43 45.46 -3.18 11.37
CA THR A 43 45.73 -3.12 9.92
C THR A 43 47.15 -3.61 9.61
N ILE A 44 47.36 -4.11 8.39
CA ILE A 44 48.69 -4.53 7.91
C ILE A 44 49.71 -3.37 8.11
N ILE A 45 49.28 -2.14 7.87
CA ILE A 45 50.07 -0.92 8.06
C ILE A 45 50.32 -0.60 9.54
N GLY A 46 49.32 -0.84 10.39
CA GLY A 46 49.40 -0.68 11.84
C GLY A 46 50.40 -1.61 12.53
N LYS A 47 50.64 -2.78 11.93
CA LYS A 47 51.59 -3.78 12.40
C LYS A 47 53.03 -3.52 11.95
N ILE A 48 53.26 -2.64 10.97
CA ILE A 48 54.60 -2.29 10.51
C ILE A 48 55.22 -1.25 11.46
N PRO A 49 56.35 -1.56 12.13
CA PRO A 49 57.02 -0.63 13.03
C PRO A 49 57.37 0.70 12.34
N GLY A 50 57.06 1.82 12.99
CA GLY A 50 57.39 3.17 12.49
C GLY A 50 56.40 3.77 11.49
N ILE A 51 55.69 2.97 10.68
CA ILE A 51 54.72 3.49 9.69
C ILE A 51 53.51 4.12 10.37
N LEU A 52 52.92 3.47 11.38
CA LEU A 52 51.80 4.05 12.16
C LEU A 52 52.19 5.40 12.80
N SER A 53 53.44 5.54 13.23
CA SER A 53 53.97 6.79 13.79
C SER A 53 54.10 7.88 12.71
N MET A 54 54.56 7.54 11.51
CA MET A 54 54.62 8.48 10.38
C MET A 54 53.22 8.92 9.92
N VAL A 55 52.27 7.99 9.82
CA VAL A 55 50.88 8.29 9.45
C VAL A 55 50.23 9.24 10.46
N ARG A 56 50.42 8.99 11.77
CA ARG A 56 49.95 9.89 12.83
C ARG A 56 50.63 11.26 12.81
N LEU A 57 51.90 11.33 12.43
CA LEU A 57 52.61 12.59 12.26
C LEU A 57 52.05 13.38 11.06
N ALA A 58 51.84 12.72 9.92
CA ALA A 58 51.23 13.32 8.74
C ALA A 58 49.79 13.81 9.00
N ASP A 59 48.97 13.00 9.68
CA ASP A 59 47.62 13.39 10.11
C ASP A 59 47.66 14.61 11.04
N ARG A 60 48.58 14.63 12.02
CA ARG A 60 48.78 15.78 12.92
C ARG A 60 49.25 17.05 12.19
N VAL A 61 50.08 16.95 11.15
CA VAL A 61 50.46 18.09 10.31
C VAL A 61 49.23 18.62 9.55
N SER A 62 48.36 17.72 9.09
CA SER A 62 47.13 18.08 8.38
C SER A 62 46.10 18.80 9.26
N ASN A 63 46.16 18.64 10.58
CA ASN A 63 45.24 19.30 11.53
C ASN A 63 45.25 20.83 11.40
N SER A 64 46.33 21.44 10.90
CA SER A 64 46.43 22.88 10.66
C SER A 64 45.47 23.41 9.57
N PHE A 65 45.01 22.54 8.66
CA PHE A 65 44.04 22.88 7.61
C PHE A 65 42.59 22.87 8.11
N TYR A 66 42.31 22.21 9.23
CA TYR A 66 40.99 22.16 9.85
C TYR A 66 40.83 23.30 10.84
N ARG A 67 40.05 24.31 10.45
CA ARG A 67 39.77 25.49 11.29
C ARG A 67 38.38 25.42 11.91
N GLY A 68 37.39 25.01 11.14
CA GLY A 68 35.98 25.06 11.54
C GLY A 68 35.48 26.51 11.66
N PRO A 69 34.16 26.70 11.79
CA PRO A 69 33.60 27.96 12.27
C PRO A 69 34.02 28.20 13.72
N LYS A 70 34.21 29.46 14.08
CA LYS A 70 34.39 29.84 15.48
C LYS A 70 33.09 29.63 16.23
N ALA A 71 33.19 29.15 17.47
CA ALA A 71 32.04 29.07 18.35
C ALA A 71 31.44 30.48 18.53
N PRO A 72 30.12 30.65 18.32
CA PRO A 72 29.45 31.94 18.51
C PRO A 72 29.55 32.41 19.97
N ASP A 73 29.54 31.47 20.91
CA ASP A 73 29.69 31.72 22.34
C ASP A 73 30.91 30.98 22.91
N PRO A 74 31.59 31.52 23.94
CA PRO A 74 32.67 30.82 24.61
C PRO A 74 32.19 29.52 25.26
N LEU A 75 32.83 28.41 24.96
CA LEU A 75 32.58 27.15 25.67
C LEU A 75 32.95 27.29 27.15
N PRO A 76 32.08 26.86 28.09
CA PRO A 76 32.45 26.76 29.49
C PRO A 76 33.73 25.95 29.67
N HIS A 77 34.63 26.45 30.52
CA HIS A 77 35.91 25.81 30.77
C HIS A 77 36.00 25.34 32.21
N TYR A 78 36.25 24.04 32.39
CA TYR A 78 36.39 23.41 33.69
C TYR A 78 37.78 22.84 33.88
N LYS A 79 38.23 22.79 35.14
CA LYS A 79 39.40 22.02 35.53
C LYS A 79 38.96 20.86 36.41
N LEU A 80 39.47 19.68 36.08
CA LEU A 80 39.24 18.47 36.86
C LEU A 80 40.60 17.96 37.33
N GLU A 81 40.81 17.95 38.63
CA GLU A 81 42.05 17.52 39.28
C GLU A 81 41.79 16.24 40.06
N ILE A 82 42.53 15.18 39.76
CA ILE A 82 42.45 13.86 40.39
C ILE A 82 43.87 13.47 40.77
N ASP A 83 44.07 13.02 42.00
CA ASP A 83 45.40 12.62 42.47
C ASP A 83 45.97 11.49 41.60
N SER A 84 47.29 11.46 41.44
CA SER A 84 47.95 10.45 40.62
C SER A 84 47.78 9.02 41.14
N GLU A 85 47.65 8.81 42.46
CA GLU A 85 47.38 7.49 43.03
C GLU A 85 45.91 7.09 42.85
N ASP A 86 44.98 8.04 43.01
CA ASP A 86 43.54 7.84 42.72
C ASP A 86 43.30 7.49 41.24
N LEU A 87 44.03 8.14 40.31
CA LEU A 87 43.97 7.77 38.90
C LEU A 87 44.48 6.36 38.62
N LYS A 88 45.56 5.93 39.29
CA LYS A 88 46.07 4.55 39.17
C LYS A 88 45.06 3.55 39.71
N GLU A 89 44.32 3.90 40.76
CA GLU A 89 43.26 3.04 41.30
C GLU A 89 42.16 2.82 40.25
N ILE A 90 41.69 3.90 39.61
CA ILE A 90 40.76 3.81 38.48
C ILE A 90 41.35 2.93 37.37
N GLU A 91 42.57 3.20 36.91
CA GLU A 91 43.20 2.45 35.81
C GLU A 91 43.39 0.96 36.14
N LYS A 92 43.61 0.62 37.41
CA LYS A 92 43.73 -0.77 37.87
C LYS A 92 42.40 -1.51 37.85
N ALA A 93 41.29 -0.81 38.08
CA ALA A 93 39.94 -1.37 38.05
C ALA A 93 39.41 -1.58 36.61
N LEU A 94 39.94 -0.84 35.63
CA LEU A 94 39.53 -0.97 34.23
C LEU A 94 40.03 -2.28 33.59
N PRO A 95 39.25 -2.87 32.67
CA PRO A 95 39.69 -4.02 31.90
C PRO A 95 40.97 -3.74 31.10
N LYS A 96 41.90 -4.70 31.10
CA LYS A 96 43.22 -4.56 30.45
C LYS A 96 43.27 -5.15 29.04
N GLU A 97 42.33 -6.03 28.71
CA GLU A 97 42.20 -6.62 27.39
C GLU A 97 41.16 -5.81 26.58
N LEU A 98 41.55 -5.36 25.38
CA LEU A 98 40.63 -4.70 24.46
C LEU A 98 39.78 -5.76 23.75
N PRO A 99 38.49 -5.50 23.46
CA PRO A 99 37.67 -6.44 22.72
C PRO A 99 38.25 -6.71 21.31
N SER A 100 37.91 -7.87 20.76
CA SER A 100 38.24 -8.27 19.38
C SER A 100 37.64 -7.31 18.34
N SER A 101 38.00 -7.47 17.07
CA SER A 101 37.75 -6.52 15.95
C SER A 101 36.28 -6.25 15.59
N TRP A 102 35.32 -6.85 16.29
CA TRP A 102 33.90 -6.59 16.17
C TRP A 102 33.49 -5.74 17.37
N TYR A 103 32.79 -4.62 17.12
CA TYR A 103 32.16 -3.84 18.18
C TYR A 103 31.22 -4.79 18.95
N GLY A 104 31.63 -5.27 20.12
CA GLY A 104 30.77 -6.12 20.94
C GLY A 104 31.48 -6.79 22.12
N ASN A 105 30.73 -6.87 23.22
CA ASN A 105 30.86 -7.81 24.34
C ASN A 105 31.89 -7.53 25.45
N LEU A 106 32.58 -6.38 25.47
CA LEU A 106 33.25 -5.95 26.70
C LEU A 106 32.60 -4.68 27.24
N PHE A 107 31.57 -4.89 28.07
CA PHE A 107 30.91 -3.85 28.84
C PHE A 107 31.61 -3.64 30.18
N LEU A 108 31.78 -2.39 30.58
CA LEU A 108 32.33 -2.05 31.88
C LEU A 108 31.33 -2.39 32.98
N THR A 109 31.69 -3.31 33.88
CA THR A 109 30.83 -3.67 35.00
C THR A 109 30.76 -2.54 36.04
N GLU A 110 29.73 -2.52 36.88
CA GLU A 110 29.61 -1.47 37.92
C GLU A 110 30.75 -1.55 38.95
N GLU A 111 31.27 -2.75 39.25
CA GLU A 111 32.39 -2.93 40.18
C GLU A 111 33.68 -2.26 39.66
N ALA A 112 33.85 -2.20 38.34
CA ALA A 112 34.99 -1.57 37.69
C ALA A 112 34.87 -0.03 37.65
N LYS A 113 33.69 0.54 37.96
CA LYS A 113 33.44 1.99 37.93
C LYS A 113 33.71 2.64 39.29
N VAL A 114 34.97 2.59 39.72
CA VAL A 114 35.44 3.05 41.03
C VAL A 114 35.36 4.58 41.18
N TRP A 115 34.81 5.03 42.32
CA TRP A 115 34.76 6.44 42.71
C TRP A 115 36.02 6.84 43.50
N VAL A 116 36.68 7.90 43.07
CA VAL A 116 37.81 8.51 43.77
C VAL A 116 37.53 9.98 44.09
N LYS A 117 38.36 10.61 44.91
CA LYS A 117 38.23 12.03 45.22
C LYS A 117 38.81 12.87 44.09
N GLY A 118 38.26 14.06 43.90
CA GLY A 118 38.80 15.04 42.96
C GLY A 118 38.43 16.46 43.34
N LYS A 119 39.03 17.41 42.62
CA LYS A 119 38.71 18.83 42.65
C LYS A 119 38.14 19.24 41.31
N PHE A 120 36.99 19.88 41.33
CA PHE A 120 36.39 20.47 40.14
C PHE A 120 36.41 22.00 40.28
N THR A 121 36.95 22.71 39.31
CA THR A 121 36.95 24.18 39.29
C THR A 121 36.19 24.68 38.07
N ALA A 122 35.20 25.54 38.31
CA ALA A 122 34.39 26.20 37.29
C ALA A 122 33.96 27.58 37.79
N ASP A 123 33.87 28.56 36.89
CA ASP A 123 33.40 29.93 37.21
C ASP A 123 34.14 30.60 38.38
N GLY A 124 35.44 30.31 38.53
CA GLY A 124 36.27 30.80 39.63
C GLY A 124 35.99 30.19 41.00
N LYS A 125 35.10 29.19 41.07
CA LYS A 125 34.78 28.43 42.28
C LYS A 125 35.35 27.03 42.22
N GLU A 126 35.71 26.50 43.38
CA GLU A 126 36.28 25.18 43.55
C GLU A 126 35.33 24.29 44.36
N TYR A 127 35.17 23.05 43.91
CA TYR A 127 34.30 22.05 44.49
C TYR A 127 35.11 20.80 44.81
N SER A 128 34.97 20.30 46.04
CA SER A 128 35.35 18.92 46.34
C SER A 128 34.32 18.00 45.69
N VAL A 129 34.80 17.04 44.90
CA VAL A 129 33.93 16.14 44.14
C VAL A 129 34.39 14.70 44.29
N LYS A 130 33.47 13.76 43.99
CA LYS A 130 33.83 12.39 43.64
C LYS A 130 33.81 12.25 42.13
N VAL A 131 34.74 11.47 41.60
CA VAL A 131 34.88 11.26 40.15
C VAL A 131 35.00 9.76 39.87
N ARG A 132 34.34 9.30 38.81
CA ARG A 132 34.54 7.96 38.26
C ARG A 132 34.51 7.98 36.75
N VAL A 133 35.01 6.92 36.13
CA VAL A 133 34.77 6.65 34.71
C VAL A 133 33.31 6.25 34.50
N ARG A 134 32.71 6.66 33.38
CA ARG A 134 31.30 6.35 33.04
C ARG A 134 31.15 5.75 31.65
N GLY A 135 30.08 4.99 31.46
CA GLY A 135 29.72 4.36 30.18
C GLY A 135 30.27 2.95 30.08
N ASP A 136 29.58 2.13 29.29
CA ASP A 136 29.79 0.68 29.27
C ASP A 136 30.70 0.27 28.11
N LEU A 137 30.52 0.91 26.95
CA LEU A 137 31.35 0.67 25.77
C LEU A 137 32.80 1.13 25.95
N PHE A 138 33.73 0.39 25.34
CA PHE A 138 35.17 0.56 25.50
C PHE A 138 35.68 1.97 25.13
N ASN A 139 35.03 2.67 24.21
CA ASN A 139 35.39 4.04 23.82
C ASN A 139 35.42 5.00 25.03
N HIS A 140 34.58 4.76 26.04
CA HIS A 140 34.52 5.60 27.24
C HIS A 140 35.68 5.43 28.22
N TRP A 141 36.32 4.25 28.26
CA TRP A 141 37.20 3.88 29.36
C TRP A 141 38.54 3.29 28.91
N ALA A 142 38.63 2.69 27.74
CA ALA A 142 39.83 1.98 27.29
C ALA A 142 40.94 2.92 26.80
N TYR A 143 40.60 4.14 26.41
CA TYR A 143 41.53 5.11 25.86
C TYR A 143 41.97 6.17 26.85
N ARG A 144 42.93 7.00 26.43
CA ARG A 144 43.52 8.07 27.26
C ARG A 144 42.49 9.13 27.63
N LYS A 145 41.65 9.53 26.67
CA LYS A 145 40.49 10.37 26.95
C LYS A 145 39.35 9.47 27.40
N LYS A 146 38.88 9.68 28.62
CA LYS A 146 37.78 8.92 29.22
C LYS A 146 36.53 9.79 29.34
N SER A 147 35.37 9.16 29.41
CA SER A 147 34.15 9.82 29.87
C SER A 147 34.07 9.76 31.39
N TRP A 148 33.68 10.86 32.01
CA TRP A 148 33.71 11.01 33.47
C TRP A 148 32.31 11.25 34.02
N ARG A 149 32.02 10.71 35.20
CA ARG A 149 30.93 11.19 36.04
C ARG A 149 31.52 11.93 37.23
N VAL A 150 31.03 13.15 37.46
CA VAL A 150 31.43 14.03 38.56
C VAL A 150 30.24 14.19 39.49
N LYS A 151 30.45 13.91 40.78
CA LYS A 151 29.44 13.99 41.84
C LYS A 151 29.84 15.06 42.85
N PHE A 152 29.02 16.09 42.97
CA PHE A 152 29.21 17.22 43.88
C PHE A 152 28.76 16.88 45.29
N ASP A 153 29.10 17.70 46.29
CA ASP A 153 28.58 17.57 47.65
C ASP A 153 27.17 18.15 47.76
N LYS A 154 26.35 17.60 48.66
CA LYS A 154 24.88 17.84 48.67
C LYS A 154 24.57 19.24 49.16
N ASP A 155 25.46 19.74 50.01
CA ASP A 155 25.43 21.08 50.57
C ASP A 155 26.19 22.08 49.69
N ASN A 156 26.81 21.64 48.59
CA ASN A 156 27.60 22.47 47.67
C ASN A 156 27.47 21.99 46.21
N LEU A 157 26.27 22.18 45.65
CA LEU A 157 25.92 21.81 44.28
C LEU A 157 26.53 22.80 43.26
N PHE A 158 26.93 22.31 42.08
CA PHE A 158 27.38 23.17 40.99
C PHE A 158 26.18 23.61 40.14
N ASN A 159 25.78 24.89 40.22
CA ASN A 159 24.60 25.41 39.50
C ASN A 159 23.34 24.55 39.70
N GLY A 160 23.14 24.06 40.93
CA GLY A 160 22.04 23.15 41.27
C GLY A 160 22.18 21.73 40.70
N ILE A 161 23.36 21.34 40.22
CA ILE A 161 23.66 20.00 39.70
C ILE A 161 24.35 19.17 40.78
N ARG A 162 23.76 18.01 41.08
CA ARG A 162 24.30 17.01 42.00
C ARG A 162 25.31 16.08 41.33
N GLU A 163 24.97 15.61 40.14
CA GLU A 163 25.81 14.73 39.33
C GLU A 163 25.79 15.18 37.87
N MET A 164 26.97 15.23 37.24
CA MET A 164 27.11 15.50 35.82
C MET A 164 27.95 14.44 35.13
N ASN A 165 27.64 14.17 33.88
CA ASN A 165 28.45 13.37 32.98
C ASN A 165 29.22 14.30 32.04
N LEU A 166 30.50 14.02 31.86
CA LEU A 166 31.38 14.60 30.85
C LEU A 166 31.66 13.50 29.84
N ILE A 167 30.91 13.51 28.75
CA ILE A 167 30.87 12.42 27.75
C ILE A 167 31.71 12.83 26.54
N ILE A 168 32.46 11.88 25.97
CA ILE A 168 33.16 12.14 24.71
C ILE A 168 32.14 12.47 23.61
N PRO A 169 32.27 13.58 22.87
CA PRO A 169 31.22 14.03 21.96
C PRO A 169 30.91 13.06 20.81
N GLU A 170 31.91 12.30 20.34
CA GLU A 170 31.72 11.32 19.26
C GLU A 170 30.74 10.20 19.61
N ASP A 171 30.62 9.84 20.89
CA ASP A 171 29.68 8.83 21.38
C ASP A 171 28.22 9.31 21.31
N ARG A 172 28.02 10.62 21.48
CA ARG A 172 26.70 11.28 21.47
C ARG A 172 26.30 11.76 20.07
N GLY A 173 26.98 11.25 19.04
CA GLY A 173 26.78 11.63 17.64
C GLY A 173 27.10 13.10 17.37
N TRP A 174 28.07 13.67 18.10
CA TRP A 174 28.42 15.10 18.09
C TRP A 174 27.23 15.99 18.43
N THR A 175 26.55 16.52 17.40
CA THR A 175 25.42 17.42 17.54
C THR A 175 24.09 16.69 17.66
N ALA A 176 24.04 15.39 17.34
CA ALA A 176 22.78 14.65 17.20
C ALA A 176 21.96 14.60 18.50
N GLU A 177 22.55 14.12 19.60
CA GLU A 177 21.80 14.06 20.87
C GLU A 177 21.56 15.44 21.49
N PRO A 178 22.54 16.37 21.56
CA PRO A 178 22.26 17.74 22.01
C PRO A 178 21.14 18.43 21.23
N PHE A 179 21.02 18.16 19.93
CA PHE A 179 19.93 18.66 19.10
C PHE A 179 18.57 18.03 19.45
N ASN A 180 18.53 16.72 19.70
CA ASN A 180 17.29 16.07 20.12
C ASN A 180 16.87 16.46 21.56
N VAL A 181 17.84 16.77 22.43
CA VAL A 181 17.57 17.38 23.74
C VAL A 181 16.94 18.77 23.57
N TYR A 182 17.42 19.57 22.62
CA TYR A 182 16.81 20.85 22.27
C TYR A 182 15.35 20.69 21.80
N ARG A 183 15.07 19.73 20.90
CA ARG A 183 13.70 19.41 20.47
C ARG A 183 12.82 18.95 21.64
N ALA A 184 13.34 18.09 22.51
CA ALA A 184 12.62 17.63 23.69
C ALA A 184 12.21 18.80 24.59
N HIS A 185 13.12 19.73 24.87
CA HIS A 185 12.83 20.96 25.60
C HIS A 185 11.74 21.80 24.90
N LYS A 186 11.89 22.04 23.60
CA LYS A 186 10.92 22.79 22.77
C LYS A 186 9.51 22.17 22.84
N MET A 187 9.41 20.84 22.94
CA MET A 187 8.16 20.08 23.03
C MET A 187 7.67 19.87 24.48
N GLY A 188 8.37 20.42 25.48
CA GLY A 188 8.00 20.32 26.89
C GLY A 188 8.18 18.92 27.48
N LEU A 189 9.01 18.07 26.87
CA LEU A 189 9.42 16.78 27.42
C LEU A 189 10.53 16.98 28.45
N LEU A 190 10.56 16.11 29.46
CA LEU A 190 11.74 15.96 30.31
C LEU A 190 12.95 15.60 29.46
N HIS A 191 14.09 16.17 29.78
CA HIS A 191 15.34 15.93 29.07
C HIS A 191 16.52 16.20 30.00
N PRO A 192 17.71 15.62 29.78
CA PRO A 192 18.87 15.97 30.58
C PRO A 192 19.50 17.27 30.02
N PRO A 193 19.61 18.36 30.81
CA PRO A 193 20.30 19.57 30.36
C PRO A 193 21.69 19.25 29.81
N THR A 194 21.95 19.69 28.56
CA THR A 194 23.12 19.28 27.78
C THR A 194 23.79 20.47 27.11
N GLN A 195 25.12 20.52 27.15
CA GLN A 195 25.93 21.54 26.46
C GLN A 195 27.34 21.03 26.18
N PHE A 196 28.03 21.65 25.22
CA PHE A 196 29.46 21.40 25.00
C PHE A 196 30.31 22.21 25.97
N VAL A 197 31.36 21.60 26.50
CA VAL A 197 32.28 22.22 27.47
C VAL A 197 33.72 21.79 27.17
N THR A 198 34.69 22.57 27.64
CA THR A 198 36.09 22.16 27.62
C THR A 198 36.59 21.83 29.02
N VAL A 199 37.38 20.78 29.15
CA VAL A 199 37.89 20.31 30.43
C VAL A 199 39.40 20.13 30.37
N SER A 200 40.12 20.76 31.29
CA SER A 200 41.53 20.51 31.55
C SER A 200 41.66 19.48 32.67
N LEU A 201 42.16 18.28 32.35
CA LEU A 201 42.37 17.20 33.31
C LEU A 201 43.82 17.25 33.83
N ASN A 202 44.03 17.43 35.13
CA ASN A 202 45.36 17.50 35.76
C ASN A 202 46.34 18.46 35.04
N GLY A 203 45.85 19.65 34.66
CA GLY A 203 46.65 20.66 33.96
C GLY A 203 46.87 20.40 32.46
N SER A 204 46.16 19.44 31.85
CA SER A 204 46.21 19.23 30.40
C SER A 204 45.71 20.45 29.61
N SER A 205 46.03 20.49 28.31
CA SER A 205 45.31 21.35 27.36
C SER A 205 43.80 21.05 27.42
N PRO A 206 42.93 22.04 27.12
CA PRO A 206 41.49 21.84 27.11
C PRO A 206 41.05 20.71 26.17
N LEU A 207 40.19 19.83 26.67
CA LEU A 207 39.61 18.70 25.94
C LEU A 207 38.11 18.94 25.78
N ILE A 208 37.53 18.67 24.61
CA ILE A 208 36.10 18.89 24.36
C ILE A 208 35.25 17.77 24.97
N TYR A 209 34.16 18.10 25.65
CA TYR A 209 33.22 17.15 26.23
C TYR A 209 31.79 17.60 26.00
N THR A 210 30.86 16.66 25.91
CA THR A 210 29.43 16.90 26.07
C THR A 210 29.12 16.79 27.55
N GLN A 211 28.86 17.93 28.20
CA GLN A 211 28.30 17.95 29.55
C GLN A 211 26.82 17.57 29.47
N MET A 212 26.41 16.63 30.30
CA MET A 212 25.02 16.23 30.46
C MET A 212 24.73 16.04 31.94
N GLU A 213 23.74 16.75 32.46
CA GLU A 213 23.28 16.54 33.83
C GLU A 213 22.74 15.12 34.02
N HIS A 214 23.04 14.49 35.15
CA HIS A 214 22.56 13.15 35.44
C HIS A 214 21.10 13.18 35.92
N TRP A 215 20.42 12.05 35.73
CA TRP A 215 19.10 11.79 36.28
C TRP A 215 19.15 11.88 37.80
N GLY A 216 18.31 12.73 38.37
CA GLY A 216 18.21 12.89 39.80
C GLY A 216 17.15 13.90 40.21
N LYS A 217 16.87 13.95 41.51
CA LYS A 217 15.91 14.88 42.13
C LYS A 217 16.06 16.31 41.62
N GLU A 218 17.28 16.85 41.68
CA GLU A 218 17.54 18.25 41.35
C GLU A 218 17.28 18.57 39.87
N MET A 219 17.50 17.61 38.98
CA MET A 219 17.25 17.77 37.55
C MET A 219 15.74 17.86 37.25
N LEU A 220 14.95 16.99 37.89
CA LEU A 220 13.48 17.00 37.78
C LEU A 220 12.90 18.31 38.30
N GLU A 221 13.33 18.75 39.49
CA GLU A 221 12.84 19.97 40.13
C GLU A 221 13.16 21.24 39.32
N LYS A 222 14.35 21.31 38.70
CA LYS A 222 14.71 22.42 37.80
C LYS A 222 13.83 22.52 36.56
N GLN A 223 13.21 21.42 36.15
CA GLN A 223 12.27 21.38 35.02
C GLN A 223 10.81 21.42 35.47
N GLY A 224 10.55 21.77 36.74
CA GLY A 224 9.20 21.90 37.26
C GLY A 224 8.47 20.56 37.42
N ARG A 225 9.20 19.47 37.68
CA ARG A 225 8.64 18.17 38.06
C ARG A 225 9.01 17.83 39.51
N PRO A 226 8.14 17.11 40.26
CA PRO A 226 8.50 16.58 41.56
C PRO A 226 9.77 15.72 41.50
N GLY A 227 10.72 15.94 42.43
CA GLY A 227 11.99 15.22 42.43
C GLY A 227 12.04 13.98 43.33
N ASP A 228 11.18 13.89 44.35
CA ASP A 228 11.08 12.73 45.26
C ASP A 228 10.04 11.69 44.75
N VAL A 229 10.18 11.25 43.50
CA VAL A 229 9.25 10.33 42.82
C VAL A 229 9.98 9.27 42.00
N ASN A 230 9.25 8.23 41.56
CA ASN A 230 9.87 7.14 40.79
C ASN A 230 10.28 7.63 39.40
N LEU A 231 11.59 7.55 39.13
CA LEU A 231 12.19 7.73 37.80
C LEU A 231 12.80 6.41 37.35
N TYR A 232 12.11 5.74 36.44
CA TYR A 232 12.47 4.40 35.98
C TYR A 232 13.47 4.46 34.83
N GLN A 233 14.32 3.44 34.78
CA GLN A 233 15.26 3.20 33.70
C GLN A 233 15.28 1.73 33.30
N THR A 234 15.68 1.51 32.05
CA THR A 234 16.13 0.21 31.57
C THR A 234 17.57 0.31 31.06
N GLY A 235 18.25 -0.84 31.04
CA GLY A 235 19.65 -0.94 30.63
C GLY A 235 20.64 -0.49 31.72
N GLY A 236 21.39 -1.46 32.26
CA GLY A 236 22.49 -1.23 33.21
C GLY A 236 22.80 -2.45 34.09
N GLY A 237 24.06 -2.91 34.10
CA GLY A 237 24.67 -3.75 35.15
C GLY A 237 24.12 -5.17 35.45
N THR A 238 25.01 -6.18 35.37
CA THR A 238 24.88 -7.60 35.81
C THR A 238 23.87 -8.53 35.13
N SER A 239 23.01 -8.04 34.22
CA SER A 239 22.17 -8.96 33.45
C SER A 239 23.00 -9.92 32.59
N GLU A 240 22.53 -11.16 32.41
CA GLU A 240 23.20 -12.17 31.57
C GLU A 240 23.35 -11.69 30.10
N TYR A 241 22.46 -10.81 29.65
CA TYR A 241 22.41 -10.29 28.28
C TYR A 241 23.19 -9.00 28.05
N GLN A 242 23.93 -8.51 29.06
CA GLN A 242 24.85 -7.38 28.95
C GLN A 242 24.23 -6.19 28.18
N GLN A 243 23.12 -5.66 28.71
CA GLN A 243 22.34 -4.52 28.17
C GLN A 243 21.31 -4.86 27.09
N TRP A 244 21.33 -6.02 26.42
CA TRP A 244 20.30 -6.38 25.43
C TRP A 244 19.09 -7.08 26.06
N ASP A 245 18.64 -6.57 27.20
CA ASP A 245 17.58 -7.19 27.98
C ASP A 245 16.23 -7.08 27.29
N ALA A 246 15.40 -8.12 27.43
CA ALA A 246 14.02 -8.12 26.97
C ALA A 246 13.16 -7.30 27.96
N VAL A 247 13.34 -5.98 27.99
CA VAL A 247 12.83 -5.10 29.06
C VAL A 247 11.30 -5.15 29.26
N PHE A 248 10.54 -5.66 28.30
CA PHE A 248 9.10 -5.81 28.40
C PHE A 248 8.63 -7.19 28.90
N THR A 249 9.53 -8.13 29.15
CA THR A 249 9.16 -9.50 29.57
C THR A 249 9.17 -9.70 31.08
N ASP A 250 9.93 -8.91 31.83
CA ASP A 250 10.05 -9.04 33.29
C ASP A 250 10.37 -7.69 33.96
N LEU A 251 9.82 -7.47 35.16
CA LEU A 251 10.11 -6.32 36.01
C LEU A 251 11.56 -6.29 36.49
N ALA A 252 12.24 -7.43 36.55
CA ALA A 252 13.64 -7.54 36.96
C ALA A 252 14.62 -6.73 36.07
N TYR A 253 14.19 -6.34 34.86
CA TYR A 253 14.98 -5.50 33.96
C TYR A 253 14.79 -3.99 34.15
N TRP A 254 13.91 -3.60 35.09
CA TRP A 254 13.65 -2.21 35.43
C TRP A 254 14.33 -1.84 36.73
N ASP A 255 14.92 -0.65 36.74
CA ASP A 255 15.52 -0.06 37.93
C ASP A 255 15.09 1.41 38.07
N LYS A 256 15.40 2.02 39.21
CA LYS A 256 15.04 3.40 39.52
C LYS A 256 16.27 4.26 39.75
N TYR A 257 16.35 5.38 39.03
CA TYR A 257 17.29 6.46 39.34
C TYR A 257 16.91 7.18 40.63
N GLU A 258 15.61 7.47 40.79
CA GLU A 258 15.04 8.13 41.96
C GLU A 258 13.83 7.32 42.46
N LYS A 259 13.63 7.35 43.78
CA LYS A 259 12.56 6.60 44.44
C LYS A 259 11.61 7.56 45.13
N SER A 260 10.32 7.20 45.14
CA SER A 260 9.32 7.94 45.89
C SER A 260 9.65 7.96 47.39
N ALA A 261 9.66 9.16 47.99
CA ALA A 261 9.79 9.32 49.44
C ALA A 261 8.47 9.06 50.20
N PHE A 262 7.36 8.91 49.48
CA PHE A 262 5.99 8.85 50.03
C PHE A 262 5.34 7.47 49.93
N ALA A 263 5.91 6.54 49.14
CA ALA A 263 5.39 5.19 49.02
C ALA A 263 5.80 4.33 50.24
N PRO A 264 4.86 3.58 50.86
CA PRO A 264 5.16 2.74 52.02
C PRO A 264 6.09 1.56 51.71
N HIS A 265 6.18 1.15 50.43
CA HIS A 265 7.06 0.11 49.92
C HIS A 265 7.68 0.54 48.59
N ASP A 266 8.90 0.08 48.31
CA ASP A 266 9.56 0.26 47.02
C ASP A 266 9.05 -0.79 46.04
N SER A 267 8.22 -0.38 45.09
CA SER A 267 7.46 -1.27 44.24
C SER A 267 7.42 -0.80 42.78
N TYR A 268 7.00 -1.68 41.85
CA TYR A 268 7.04 -1.46 40.40
C TYR A 268 5.66 -1.66 39.73
N GLU A 269 4.56 -1.53 40.47
CA GLU A 269 3.21 -1.81 39.95
C GLU A 269 2.86 -0.91 38.76
N GLU A 270 3.36 0.33 38.73
CA GLU A 270 3.12 1.22 37.60
C GLU A 270 3.74 0.65 36.32
N VAL A 271 4.96 0.09 36.42
CA VAL A 271 5.61 -0.59 35.30
C VAL A 271 4.87 -1.87 34.95
N GLU A 272 4.35 -2.62 35.92
CA GLU A 272 3.53 -3.81 35.64
C GLU A 272 2.30 -3.48 34.79
N LEU A 273 1.65 -2.33 35.03
CA LEU A 273 0.55 -1.85 34.19
C LEU A 273 1.01 -1.54 32.77
N LEU A 274 2.19 -0.94 32.60
CA LEU A 274 2.77 -0.70 31.28
C LEU A 274 3.08 -2.02 30.56
N LEU A 275 3.64 -3.01 31.26
CA LEU A 275 3.94 -4.32 30.69
C LEU A 275 2.68 -5.03 30.18
N LYS A 276 1.57 -4.96 30.93
CA LYS A 276 0.27 -5.49 30.49
C LYS A 276 -0.24 -4.82 29.20
N LEU A 277 0.01 -3.52 29.03
CA LEU A 277 -0.31 -2.80 27.79
C LEU A 277 0.65 -3.14 26.63
N SER A 278 1.76 -3.82 26.92
CA SER A 278 2.79 -4.17 25.94
C SER A 278 2.69 -5.63 25.49
N GLU A 279 1.78 -6.41 26.09
CA GLU A 279 1.54 -7.80 25.73
C GLU A 279 1.06 -7.90 24.28
N LYS A 280 1.48 -8.97 23.59
CA LYS A 280 1.03 -9.21 22.22
C LYS A 280 -0.50 -9.22 22.19
N ASP A 281 -1.06 -8.48 21.24
CA ASP A 281 -2.51 -8.36 21.04
C ASP A 281 -3.26 -7.59 22.13
N ALA A 282 -2.58 -6.89 23.04
CA ALA A 282 -3.21 -6.06 24.07
C ALA A 282 -4.12 -4.98 23.46
N HIS A 283 -3.77 -4.45 22.27
CA HIS A 283 -4.60 -3.49 21.53
C HIS A 283 -6.00 -4.01 21.15
N LYS A 284 -6.23 -5.34 21.19
CA LYS A 284 -7.53 -5.96 20.90
C LYS A 284 -8.51 -5.89 22.07
N ASP A 285 -8.05 -5.55 23.28
CA ASP A 285 -8.93 -5.32 24.42
C ASP A 285 -9.82 -4.07 24.15
N PRO A 286 -11.16 -4.19 24.23
CA PRO A 286 -12.07 -3.06 24.03
C PRO A 286 -11.78 -1.84 24.93
N LEU A 287 -11.20 -2.07 26.11
CA LEU A 287 -10.83 -1.03 27.07
C LEU A 287 -9.38 -0.56 26.90
N TYR A 288 -8.62 -1.06 25.92
CA TYR A 288 -7.20 -0.73 25.74
C TYR A 288 -6.96 0.77 25.63
N LYS A 289 -7.77 1.49 24.83
CA LYS A 289 -7.63 2.94 24.66
C LYS A 289 -7.79 3.70 25.98
N GLU A 290 -8.74 3.27 26.81
CA GLU A 290 -8.99 3.88 28.12
C GLU A 290 -7.86 3.57 29.11
N LYS A 291 -7.42 2.30 29.15
CA LYS A 291 -6.29 1.86 29.98
C LYS A 291 -5.01 2.58 29.60
N LEU A 292 -4.69 2.68 28.31
CA LEU A 292 -3.54 3.41 27.81
C LEU A 292 -3.55 4.87 28.27
N ARG A 293 -4.66 5.59 28.07
CA ARG A 293 -4.83 6.99 28.52
C ARG A 293 -4.76 7.17 30.03
N SER A 294 -5.02 6.12 30.80
CA SER A 294 -4.91 6.13 32.26
C SER A 294 -3.48 5.92 32.76
N VAL A 295 -2.63 5.24 31.98
CA VAL A 295 -1.26 4.86 32.37
C VAL A 295 -0.20 5.83 31.85
N ILE A 296 -0.40 6.44 30.67
CA ILE A 296 0.59 7.33 30.05
C ILE A 296 -0.01 8.67 29.64
N ASP A 297 0.78 9.74 29.76
CA ASP A 297 0.42 11.06 29.24
C ASP A 297 0.50 11.04 27.70
N MET A 298 -0.66 11.10 27.04
CA MET A 298 -0.77 10.91 25.59
C MET A 298 -0.04 11.98 24.78
N ASP A 299 -0.03 13.24 25.25
CA ASP A 299 0.64 14.33 24.54
C ASP A 299 2.16 14.16 24.61
N ARG A 300 2.66 13.66 25.75
CA ARG A 300 4.07 13.31 25.94
C ARG A 300 4.46 12.07 25.12
N LEU A 301 3.59 11.07 25.04
CA LEU A 301 3.79 9.89 24.19
C LEU A 301 3.91 10.28 22.70
N ILE A 302 2.98 11.12 22.21
CA ILE A 302 2.99 11.61 20.82
C ILE A 302 4.28 12.38 20.53
N SER A 303 4.67 13.30 21.41
CA SER A 303 5.89 14.10 21.24
C SER A 303 7.15 13.22 21.28
N TRP A 304 7.21 12.25 22.20
CA TRP A 304 8.35 11.35 22.37
C TRP A 304 8.58 10.48 21.12
N TYR A 305 7.51 9.85 20.61
CA TYR A 305 7.61 9.04 19.41
C TYR A 305 7.79 9.92 18.15
N GLY A 306 7.17 11.11 18.12
CA GLY A 306 7.37 12.09 17.06
C GLY A 306 8.83 12.53 16.92
N ILE A 307 9.55 12.78 18.01
CA ILE A 307 11.01 13.06 17.97
C ILE A 307 11.78 11.88 17.37
N SER A 308 11.42 10.64 17.71
CA SER A 308 12.05 9.45 17.13
C SER A 308 11.87 9.40 15.62
N LEU A 309 10.65 9.63 15.11
CA LEU A 309 10.37 9.69 13.67
C LEU A 309 11.15 10.81 12.99
N LEU A 310 11.10 12.04 13.54
CA LEU A 310 11.83 13.21 13.02
C LEU A 310 13.36 13.01 12.99
N SER A 311 13.87 12.08 13.80
CA SER A 311 15.30 11.79 13.92
C SER A 311 15.72 10.48 13.24
N GLY A 312 14.76 9.73 12.69
CA GLY A 312 14.99 8.37 12.18
C GLY A 312 15.50 7.41 13.26
N SER A 313 15.29 7.75 14.55
CA SER A 313 16.00 7.11 15.66
C SER A 313 15.34 5.83 16.14
N ARG A 314 16.15 4.78 16.21
CA ARG A 314 15.74 3.47 16.72
C ARG A 314 15.85 3.34 18.25
N HIS A 315 16.34 4.36 18.98
CA HIS A 315 16.53 4.25 20.44
C HIS A 315 15.26 4.35 21.27
N VAL A 316 14.10 4.55 20.64
CA VAL A 316 12.81 4.24 21.29
C VAL A 316 12.49 2.75 21.23
N ARG A 317 13.23 1.94 20.46
CA ARG A 317 12.99 0.50 20.21
C ARG A 317 13.68 -0.42 21.22
N ASP A 318 14.70 0.07 21.90
CA ASP A 318 15.68 -0.78 22.59
C ASP A 318 15.69 -0.59 24.12
N HIS A 319 16.73 -1.11 24.76
CA HIS A 319 16.97 -1.20 26.20
C HIS A 319 17.30 0.15 26.87
N ASN A 320 16.88 1.27 26.27
CA ASN A 320 17.19 2.62 26.72
C ASN A 320 15.97 3.45 27.13
N LEU A 321 14.95 2.81 27.69
CA LEU A 321 13.74 3.48 28.13
C LEU A 321 13.97 4.20 29.46
N ARG A 322 13.48 5.45 29.53
CA ARG A 322 13.40 6.24 30.75
C ARG A 322 11.99 6.77 30.89
N LEU A 323 11.37 6.50 32.04
CA LEU A 323 9.99 6.88 32.31
C LEU A 323 9.92 7.59 33.65
N PHE A 324 9.37 8.79 33.65
CA PHE A 324 9.02 9.51 34.86
C PHE A 324 7.57 9.21 35.21
N PHE A 325 7.28 8.80 36.43
CA PHE A 325 5.89 8.66 36.88
C PHE A 325 5.46 9.92 37.64
N ASP A 326 4.44 10.60 37.12
CA ASP A 326 3.85 11.77 37.77
C ASP A 326 2.74 11.32 38.74
N PRO A 327 2.97 11.30 40.07
CA PRO A 327 1.98 10.85 41.03
C PRO A 327 0.79 11.82 41.14
N SER A 328 0.91 13.06 40.69
CA SER A 328 -0.20 14.02 40.70
C SER A 328 -1.22 13.73 39.60
N LYS A 329 -0.79 13.07 38.51
CA LYS A 329 -1.62 12.67 37.38
C LYS A 329 -1.91 11.16 37.35
N GLY A 330 -1.10 10.37 38.06
CA GLY A 330 -1.13 8.91 38.00
C GLY A 330 -0.67 8.35 36.65
N ARG A 331 0.23 9.04 35.94
CA ARG A 331 0.63 8.70 34.56
C ARG A 331 2.14 8.79 34.35
N PHE A 332 2.64 8.01 33.41
CA PHE A 332 4.01 8.13 32.90
C PHE A 332 4.18 9.30 31.93
N GLU A 333 5.32 9.98 32.03
CA GLU A 333 5.89 10.83 30.98
C GLU A 333 7.15 10.13 30.44
N PRO A 334 7.18 9.73 29.16
CA PRO A 334 8.38 9.16 28.57
C PRO A 334 9.46 10.23 28.34
N ILE A 335 10.72 9.82 28.48
CA ILE A 335 11.87 10.71 28.41
C ILE A 335 12.76 10.32 27.23
N PRO A 336 13.00 11.23 26.26
CA PRO A 336 14.04 11.07 25.25
C PRO A 336 15.42 10.79 25.87
N TRP A 337 16.07 9.70 25.47
CA TRP A 337 17.44 9.39 25.88
C TRP A 337 18.20 8.67 24.76
N ASP A 338 19.48 9.02 24.59
CA ASP A 338 20.36 8.47 23.55
C ASP A 338 19.77 8.62 22.13
N ILE A 339 18.91 9.62 21.93
CA ILE A 339 18.29 9.85 20.62
C ILE A 339 19.32 10.48 19.69
N SER A 340 19.90 9.65 18.82
CA SER A 340 20.78 10.07 17.74
C SER A 340 20.02 10.39 16.46
N LEU A 341 20.75 10.80 15.41
CA LEU A 341 20.24 11.02 14.06
C LEU A 341 20.70 9.89 13.15
N TYR A 342 19.74 9.16 12.61
CA TYR A 342 19.93 8.03 11.70
C TYR A 342 19.25 8.29 10.36
N GLY A 343 19.34 7.30 9.45
CA GLY A 343 18.62 7.34 8.19
C GLY A 343 17.11 7.28 8.38
N PRO A 344 16.33 7.65 7.35
CA PRO A 344 14.89 7.68 7.44
C PRO A 344 14.31 6.31 7.81
N MET A 345 13.29 6.31 8.66
CA MET A 345 12.51 5.12 9.00
C MET A 345 11.21 5.13 8.22
N SER A 346 10.85 3.98 7.64
CA SER A 346 9.57 3.84 6.97
C SER A 346 8.42 3.80 7.97
N LEU A 347 7.33 4.49 7.65
CA LEU A 347 6.06 4.48 8.36
C LEU A 347 5.27 3.17 8.16
N PHE A 348 5.71 2.29 7.25
CA PHE A 348 5.20 0.92 7.16
C PHE A 348 5.72 0.02 8.29
N SER A 349 6.85 0.37 8.90
CA SER A 349 7.42 -0.39 10.00
C SER A 349 6.81 0.05 11.33
N LEU A 350 6.56 -0.92 12.21
CA LEU A 350 6.16 -0.61 13.58
C LEU A 350 7.25 0.17 14.32
N ALA A 351 6.84 0.78 15.44
CA ALA A 351 7.69 1.61 16.26
C ALA A 351 8.92 0.87 16.78
N GLY A 352 8.82 -0.44 17.04
CA GLY A 352 9.92 -1.39 17.23
C GLY A 352 10.16 -1.86 18.68
N ASN A 353 9.38 -1.39 19.65
CA ASN A 353 9.30 -2.01 20.98
C ASN A 353 7.86 -2.51 21.25
N PRO A 354 7.68 -3.56 22.09
CA PRO A 354 6.36 -4.13 22.39
C PRO A 354 5.27 -3.11 22.76
N PHE A 355 5.55 -2.17 23.68
CA PHE A 355 4.58 -1.14 24.07
C PHE A 355 4.14 -0.26 22.91
N LEU A 356 5.09 0.35 22.19
CA LEU A 356 4.76 1.25 21.08
C LEU A 356 4.14 0.48 19.90
N ASN A 357 4.50 -0.78 19.70
CA ASN A 357 3.87 -1.63 18.68
C ASN A 357 2.38 -1.80 18.97
N GLU A 358 2.01 -2.16 20.20
CA GLU A 358 0.60 -2.28 20.61
C GLU A 358 -0.10 -0.91 20.59
N ALA A 359 0.54 0.15 21.10
CA ALA A 359 -0.04 1.50 21.11
C ALA A 359 -0.28 2.06 19.69
N MET A 360 0.66 1.88 18.76
CA MET A 360 0.52 2.40 17.38
C MET A 360 -0.43 1.58 16.50
N ARG A 361 -0.95 0.45 16.99
CA ARG A 361 -2.08 -0.25 16.35
C ARG A 361 -3.42 0.41 16.64
N ASP A 362 -3.51 1.29 17.65
CA ASP A 362 -4.68 2.18 17.75
C ASP A 362 -4.66 3.19 16.60
N PRO A 363 -5.62 3.13 15.66
CA PRO A 363 -5.56 3.93 14.44
C PRO A 363 -5.66 5.44 14.72
N ILE A 364 -6.35 5.83 15.80
CA ILE A 364 -6.52 7.22 16.20
C ILE A 364 -5.22 7.78 16.78
N LEU A 365 -4.55 7.05 17.67
CA LEU A 365 -3.26 7.47 18.20
C LEU A 365 -2.21 7.57 17.10
N ARG A 366 -2.14 6.58 16.20
CA ARG A 366 -1.23 6.62 15.05
C ARG A 366 -1.51 7.82 14.15
N LEU A 367 -2.78 8.11 13.85
CA LEU A 367 -3.16 9.31 13.10
C LEU A 367 -2.69 10.59 13.80
N LYS A 368 -2.85 10.69 15.14
CA LYS A 368 -2.39 11.86 15.91
C LYS A 368 -0.86 12.03 15.84
N VAL A 369 -0.09 10.95 15.92
CA VAL A 369 1.37 10.99 15.74
C VAL A 369 1.72 11.46 14.33
N HIS A 370 1.09 10.89 13.30
CA HIS A 370 1.35 11.26 11.92
C HIS A 370 0.99 12.73 11.63
N ARG A 371 -0.11 13.24 12.19
CA ARG A 371 -0.49 14.66 12.12
C ARG A 371 0.50 15.55 12.84
N PHE A 372 0.91 15.19 14.07
CA PHE A 372 1.92 15.94 14.81
C PHE A 372 3.22 16.08 14.00
N VAL A 373 3.72 14.98 13.41
CA VAL A 373 4.92 15.00 12.58
C VAL A 373 4.69 15.82 11.31
N TRP A 374 3.55 15.64 10.63
CA TRP A 374 3.20 16.39 9.43
C TRP A 374 3.15 17.90 9.67
N GLU A 375 2.44 18.33 10.71
CA GLU A 375 2.33 19.72 11.12
C GLU A 375 3.69 20.31 11.46
N TYR A 376 4.53 19.55 12.19
CA TYR A 376 5.89 19.97 12.52
C TYR A 376 6.73 20.24 11.27
N ILE A 377 6.68 19.34 10.27
CA ILE A 377 7.51 19.46 9.06
C ILE A 377 6.92 20.38 7.98
N GLN A 378 5.63 20.71 8.03
CA GLN A 378 5.03 21.72 7.15
C GLN A 378 5.30 23.15 7.63
N ASP A 379 5.52 23.36 8.94
CA ASP A 379 5.85 24.68 9.47
C ASP A 379 7.30 25.04 9.12
N GLU A 380 7.47 25.94 8.15
CA GLU A 380 8.77 26.45 7.72
C GLU A 380 9.60 27.02 8.88
N LYS A 381 8.96 27.58 9.91
CA LYS A 381 9.66 28.11 11.09
C LYS A 381 10.28 26.99 11.91
N ASN A 382 9.62 25.84 12.04
CA ASN A 382 10.17 24.69 12.75
C ASN A 382 11.37 24.09 12.00
N ILE A 383 11.27 24.01 10.68
CA ILE A 383 12.37 23.53 9.83
C ILE A 383 13.57 24.48 9.91
N GLU A 384 13.34 25.79 9.79
CA GLU A 384 14.40 26.79 9.87
C GLU A 384 15.07 26.80 11.26
N ASP A 385 14.26 26.75 12.33
CA ASP A 385 14.73 26.65 13.71
C ASP A 385 15.64 25.44 13.93
N ASP A 386 15.20 24.26 13.49
CA ASP A 386 15.97 23.02 13.62
C ASP A 386 17.29 23.07 12.86
N LEU A 387 17.28 23.58 11.62
CA LEU A 387 18.49 23.73 10.81
C LEU A 387 19.46 24.76 11.42
N ASN A 388 18.94 25.87 11.94
CA ASN A 388 19.74 26.89 12.60
C ASN A 388 20.36 26.36 13.90
N GLN A 389 19.59 25.61 14.70
CA GLN A 389 20.10 24.99 15.91
C GLN A 389 21.18 23.96 15.62
N MET A 390 21.03 23.13 14.58
CA MET A 390 22.07 22.19 14.15
C MET A 390 23.36 22.90 13.72
N LYS A 391 23.24 24.01 12.98
CA LYS A 391 24.38 24.84 12.58
C LYS A 391 25.05 25.49 13.79
N TYR A 392 24.26 25.98 14.74
CA TYR A 392 24.76 26.54 15.99
C TYR A 392 25.54 25.50 16.80
N LEU A 393 24.96 24.32 17.04
CA LEU A 393 25.62 23.23 17.78
C LEU A 393 26.90 22.76 17.09
N ARG A 394 26.90 22.70 15.75
CA ARG A 394 28.12 22.43 14.98
C ARG A 394 29.19 23.49 15.24
N ALA A 395 28.82 24.77 15.20
CA ALA A 395 29.76 25.86 15.44
C ALA A 395 30.35 25.83 16.85
N MET A 396 29.57 25.41 17.85
CA MET A 396 30.05 25.24 19.21
C MET A 396 31.11 24.14 19.37
N VAL A 397 31.04 23.05 18.58
CA VAL A 397 31.89 21.87 18.80
C VAL A 397 33.05 21.70 17.80
N GLU A 398 32.89 22.15 16.55
CA GLU A 398 33.79 21.78 15.44
C GLU A 398 35.23 22.26 15.64
N GLU A 399 35.44 23.54 15.94
CA GLU A 399 36.79 24.08 16.20
C GLU A 399 37.42 23.40 17.43
N ALA A 400 36.68 23.28 18.55
CA ALA A 400 37.17 22.67 19.77
C ALA A 400 37.53 21.20 19.57
N ALA A 401 36.74 20.47 18.79
CA ALA A 401 37.04 19.10 18.38
C ALA A 401 38.35 19.04 17.59
N TYR A 402 38.60 19.94 16.64
CA TYR A 402 39.87 19.97 15.89
C TYR A 402 41.09 20.25 16.76
N ARG A 403 40.91 21.02 17.84
CA ARG A 403 41.97 21.36 18.80
C ARG A 403 42.17 20.33 19.90
N ASP A 404 41.23 19.41 20.10
CA ASP A 404 41.38 18.33 21.07
C ASP A 404 42.46 17.33 20.61
N PRO A 405 43.57 17.20 21.36
CA PRO A 405 44.67 16.31 20.98
C PRO A 405 44.46 14.85 21.38
N LEU A 406 43.43 14.54 22.17
CA LEU A 406 43.15 13.21 22.73
C LEU A 406 41.84 12.59 22.22
N LYS A 407 41.05 13.29 21.39
CA LYS A 407 39.90 12.68 20.71
C LYS A 407 40.34 11.46 19.89
N LEU A 408 39.44 10.49 19.75
CA LEU A 408 39.67 9.28 18.98
C LEU A 408 39.62 9.50 17.46
N PRO A 409 38.61 10.21 16.91
CA PRO A 409 38.51 10.41 15.47
C PRO A 409 39.50 11.47 14.95
N SER A 410 39.97 11.30 13.71
CA SER A 410 40.74 12.32 13.00
C SER A 410 39.85 13.53 12.65
N ASN A 411 40.45 14.71 12.42
CA ASN A 411 39.68 15.92 12.06
C ASN A 411 38.83 15.72 10.79
N ARG A 412 39.30 14.92 9.83
CA ARG A 412 38.52 14.52 8.65
C ARG A 412 37.26 13.74 9.02
N THR A 413 37.40 12.78 9.94
CA THR A 413 36.27 11.99 10.42
C THR A 413 35.26 12.86 11.15
N VAL A 414 35.74 13.78 12.01
CA VAL A 414 34.88 14.78 12.68
C VAL A 414 34.08 15.59 11.66
N GLU A 415 34.75 16.18 10.66
CA GLU A 415 34.08 16.97 9.61
C GLU A 415 33.03 16.15 8.85
N ARG A 416 33.38 14.92 8.44
CA ARG A 416 32.49 14.00 7.74
C ARG A 416 31.26 13.66 8.58
N GLU A 417 31.44 13.37 9.87
CA GLU A 417 30.35 13.01 10.78
C GLU A 417 29.43 14.20 11.03
N LEU A 418 29.97 15.40 11.27
CA LEU A 418 29.20 16.63 11.41
C LEU A 418 28.40 16.97 10.14
N ASN A 419 29.01 16.85 8.95
CA ASN A 419 28.33 17.01 7.66
C ASN A 419 27.19 15.98 7.49
N SER A 420 27.47 14.73 7.85
CA SER A 420 26.49 13.64 7.78
C SER A 420 25.26 13.91 8.64
N LYS A 421 25.44 14.40 9.88
CA LYS A 421 24.30 14.68 10.78
C LYS A 421 23.34 15.73 10.24
N LEU A 422 23.86 16.80 9.64
CA LEU A 422 23.02 17.82 9.00
C LEU A 422 22.27 17.25 7.80
N GLY A 423 22.95 16.48 6.93
CA GLY A 423 22.31 15.86 5.77
C GLY A 423 21.26 14.81 6.14
N LEU A 424 21.42 14.09 7.26
CA LEU A 424 20.42 13.14 7.76
C LEU A 424 19.14 13.85 8.22
N LEU A 425 19.26 15.00 8.89
CA LEU A 425 18.10 15.80 9.31
C LEU A 425 17.23 16.18 8.10
N GLU A 426 17.84 16.74 7.04
CA GLU A 426 17.12 17.13 5.83
C GLU A 426 16.48 15.93 5.12
N LYS A 427 17.19 14.79 5.06
CA LYS A 427 16.67 13.55 4.49
C LYS A 427 15.46 13.01 5.24
N ASN A 428 15.48 13.06 6.58
CA ASN A 428 14.36 12.60 7.40
C ASN A 428 13.11 13.44 7.16
N PHE A 429 13.24 14.77 7.09
CA PHE A 429 12.12 15.65 6.75
C PHE A 429 11.55 15.35 5.36
N ALA A 430 12.43 15.22 4.35
CA ALA A 430 12.00 14.92 2.99
C ALA A 430 11.28 13.57 2.89
N HIS A 431 11.80 12.54 3.56
CA HIS A 431 11.22 11.20 3.56
C HIS A 431 9.86 11.14 4.26
N LEU A 432 9.75 11.72 5.46
CA LEU A 432 8.48 11.79 6.18
C LEU A 432 7.43 12.57 5.38
N LYS A 433 7.83 13.66 4.71
CA LYS A 433 6.93 14.39 3.81
C LYS A 433 6.47 13.50 2.66
N GLU A 434 7.36 12.71 2.06
CA GLU A 434 7.01 11.80 0.98
C GLU A 434 6.02 10.72 1.44
N GLU A 435 6.32 9.99 2.53
CA GLU A 435 5.48 8.89 3.01
C GLU A 435 4.13 9.37 3.54
N LEU A 436 4.08 10.47 4.30
CA LEU A 436 2.82 11.00 4.83
C LEU A 436 1.88 11.51 3.72
N ASN A 437 2.40 11.85 2.54
CA ASN A 437 1.56 12.17 1.38
C ASN A 437 1.00 10.92 0.67
N LYS A 438 1.53 9.72 0.92
CA LYS A 438 1.08 8.48 0.27
C LYS A 438 -0.15 7.93 0.99
N SER A 439 -1.29 8.08 0.34
CA SER A 439 -2.57 7.47 0.72
C SER A 439 -3.21 6.96 -0.57
N GLU A 440 -3.35 5.64 -0.67
CA GLU A 440 -3.85 4.95 -1.85
C GLU A 440 -5.01 4.04 -1.44
N VAL A 441 -6.08 4.03 -2.24
CA VAL A 441 -7.29 3.24 -1.96
C VAL A 441 -7.80 2.50 -3.20
N LEU A 442 -8.35 1.32 -2.98
CA LEU A 442 -9.20 0.56 -3.91
C LEU A 442 -10.64 0.70 -3.43
N ILE A 443 -11.58 0.84 -4.35
CA ILE A 443 -13.00 1.01 -4.04
C ILE A 443 -13.81 -0.03 -4.80
N ASP A 444 -14.45 -0.95 -4.09
CA ASP A 444 -15.43 -1.86 -4.68
C ASP A 444 -16.83 -1.43 -4.24
N GLN A 445 -17.68 -1.09 -5.20
CA GLN A 445 -19.08 -0.75 -4.98
C GLN A 445 -19.94 -1.95 -5.32
N ILE A 446 -20.83 -2.35 -4.43
CA ILE A 446 -21.69 -3.51 -4.61
C ILE A 446 -23.14 -3.05 -4.56
N ILE A 447 -23.90 -3.39 -5.59
CA ILE A 447 -25.36 -3.25 -5.61
C ILE A 447 -25.92 -4.59 -5.12
N PRO A 448 -26.49 -4.67 -3.92
CA PRO A 448 -26.95 -5.94 -3.35
C PRO A 448 -28.20 -6.46 -4.09
N ALA A 449 -28.38 -7.79 -4.07
CA ALA A 449 -29.60 -8.44 -4.57
C ALA A 449 -30.64 -8.62 -3.45
N GLY A 450 -31.94 -8.42 -3.75
CA GLY A 450 -33.07 -8.74 -2.86
C GLY A 450 -33.78 -7.56 -2.18
N GLU A 451 -34.85 -7.85 -1.42
CA GLU A 451 -35.62 -6.89 -0.61
C GLU A 451 -34.88 -6.51 0.69
N SER A 452 -33.65 -5.99 0.57
CA SER A 452 -32.92 -5.41 1.71
C SER A 452 -33.03 -3.88 1.68
N ASN A 453 -33.03 -3.26 2.85
CA ASN A 453 -32.91 -1.81 3.01
C ASN A 453 -31.49 -1.29 2.69
N VAL A 454 -30.52 -2.18 2.44
CA VAL A 454 -29.18 -1.83 1.97
C VAL A 454 -29.27 -1.57 0.47
N ILE A 455 -29.02 -0.33 0.05
CA ILE A 455 -29.10 0.07 -1.36
C ILE A 455 -27.73 0.03 -2.03
N ALA A 456 -26.63 0.17 -1.28
CA ALA A 456 -25.27 0.03 -1.78
C ALA A 456 -24.30 -0.39 -0.66
N ILE A 457 -23.28 -1.16 -1.00
CA ILE A 457 -22.16 -1.51 -0.11
C ILE A 457 -20.87 -0.97 -0.72
N PHE A 458 -19.98 -0.43 0.10
CA PHE A 458 -18.69 0.10 -0.32
C PHE A 458 -17.57 -0.59 0.45
N ASP A 459 -16.74 -1.35 -0.24
CA ASP A 459 -15.51 -1.90 0.30
C ASP A 459 -14.34 -1.00 -0.10
N ILE A 460 -13.80 -0.27 0.87
CA ILE A 460 -12.67 0.63 0.66
C ILE A 460 -11.42 0.02 1.28
N THR A 461 -10.47 -0.37 0.42
CA THR A 461 -9.23 -1.01 0.85
C THR A 461 -8.04 -0.09 0.73
N THR A 462 -7.31 0.15 1.82
CA THR A 462 -6.14 1.06 1.82
C THR A 462 -4.82 0.32 1.61
N ARG A 463 -3.89 0.95 0.88
CA ARG A 463 -2.55 0.41 0.56
C ARG A 463 -1.37 1.36 0.89
N GLY A 464 -1.64 2.57 1.35
CA GLY A 464 -0.61 3.54 1.75
C GLY A 464 -0.23 3.45 3.24
N PRO A 465 0.89 4.06 3.66
CA PRO A 465 1.29 4.15 5.08
C PRO A 465 0.45 5.17 5.86
N ALA A 466 -0.12 6.17 5.19
CA ALA A 466 -1.01 7.15 5.80
C ALA A 466 -2.47 6.73 5.67
N SER A 467 -3.24 6.93 6.74
CA SER A 467 -4.69 6.72 6.75
C SER A 467 -5.41 7.65 5.77
N SER A 468 -6.56 7.18 5.29
CA SER A 468 -7.50 7.91 4.45
C SER A 468 -8.77 8.21 5.24
N LEU A 469 -9.57 9.15 4.78
CA LEU A 469 -10.81 9.58 5.40
C LEU A 469 -11.88 9.67 4.29
N LEU A 470 -12.97 8.93 4.46
CA LEU A 470 -14.15 9.13 3.62
C LEU A 470 -14.78 10.46 4.03
N THR A 471 -14.66 11.50 3.21
CA THR A 471 -15.11 12.86 3.58
C THR A 471 -16.46 13.24 3.00
N GLU A 472 -16.71 12.87 1.75
CA GLU A 472 -17.99 13.11 1.10
C GLU A 472 -18.28 12.08 0.01
N PHE A 473 -19.55 11.93 -0.35
CA PHE A 473 -20.02 11.16 -1.50
C PHE A 473 -21.20 11.86 -2.17
N HIS A 474 -21.45 11.54 -3.44
CA HIS A 474 -22.40 12.26 -4.27
C HIS A 474 -23.60 11.39 -4.62
N LEU A 475 -24.80 11.92 -4.40
CA LEU A 475 -26.07 11.27 -4.71
C LEU A 475 -26.98 12.18 -5.55
N PRO A 476 -28.02 11.64 -6.21
CA PRO A 476 -29.02 12.46 -6.89
C PRO A 476 -29.72 13.43 -5.92
N PHE A 477 -30.16 14.57 -6.43
CA PHE A 477 -30.82 15.61 -5.62
C PHE A 477 -32.11 15.11 -4.95
N GLU A 478 -32.81 14.17 -5.59
CA GLU A 478 -34.03 13.52 -5.11
C GLU A 478 -33.82 12.79 -3.78
N MET A 479 -32.57 12.44 -3.44
CA MET A 479 -32.23 11.75 -2.21
C MET A 479 -32.07 12.69 -0.99
N GLU A 480 -32.10 14.01 -1.20
CA GLU A 480 -31.87 15.01 -0.15
C GLU A 480 -32.87 14.89 1.02
N GLU A 481 -34.15 14.68 0.72
CA GLU A 481 -35.18 14.57 1.75
C GLU A 481 -34.91 13.38 2.68
N PHE A 482 -34.45 12.25 2.13
CA PHE A 482 -34.11 11.06 2.93
C PHE A 482 -32.90 11.29 3.85
N VAL A 483 -31.91 12.07 3.42
CA VAL A 483 -30.80 12.44 4.31
C VAL A 483 -31.30 13.37 5.42
N ARG A 484 -32.13 14.37 5.08
CA ARG A 484 -32.65 15.33 6.06
C ARG A 484 -33.63 14.72 7.06
N SER A 485 -34.39 13.72 6.66
CA SER A 485 -35.31 12.98 7.54
C SER A 485 -34.60 11.93 8.40
N GLY A 486 -33.35 11.56 8.07
CA GLY A 486 -32.60 10.48 8.72
C GLY A 486 -32.93 9.08 8.20
N ASN A 487 -33.73 8.98 7.14
CA ASN A 487 -34.08 7.71 6.49
C ASN A 487 -32.92 7.16 5.66
N LEU A 488 -32.04 8.02 5.13
CA LEU A 488 -30.79 7.59 4.50
C LEU A 488 -29.66 7.61 5.54
N GLN A 489 -29.00 6.47 5.72
CA GLN A 489 -28.00 6.26 6.74
C GLN A 489 -26.76 5.62 6.13
N LEU A 490 -25.59 6.00 6.63
CA LEU A 490 -24.33 5.33 6.31
C LEU A 490 -23.87 4.61 7.56
N TRP A 491 -23.65 3.31 7.44
CA TRP A 491 -23.13 2.46 8.50
C TRP A 491 -21.75 1.98 8.11
N ARG A 492 -20.89 1.82 9.11
CA ARG A 492 -19.60 1.17 8.94
C ARG A 492 -19.62 -0.15 9.67
N ASP A 493 -19.19 -1.17 8.93
CA ASP A 493 -18.97 -2.51 9.46
C ASP A 493 -17.94 -2.48 10.60
N SER A 494 -18.36 -2.91 11.78
CA SER A 494 -17.55 -2.84 12.99
C SER A 494 -16.74 -4.13 13.18
N PRO A 495 -15.40 -4.07 13.29
CA PRO A 495 -14.59 -5.27 13.58
C PRO A 495 -14.75 -5.78 15.03
N LEU A 496 -15.58 -5.14 15.87
CA LEU A 496 -15.73 -5.48 17.28
C LEU A 496 -16.88 -6.48 17.51
N ARG A 497 -16.66 -7.78 17.20
CA ARG A 497 -17.09 -8.96 18.00
C ARG A 497 -17.07 -10.24 17.16
N SER A 498 -16.10 -11.11 17.47
CA SER A 498 -16.38 -12.54 17.50
C SER A 498 -16.16 -13.00 18.95
N SER A 499 -17.26 -13.23 19.68
CA SER A 499 -17.24 -13.88 21.00
C SER A 499 -17.06 -15.40 20.92
N SER A 500 -16.68 -15.93 19.77
CA SER A 500 -16.39 -17.35 19.56
C SER A 500 -15.05 -17.49 18.86
N GLY A 501 -14.00 -17.73 19.66
CA GLY A 501 -12.61 -17.84 19.21
C GLY A 501 -12.47 -18.61 17.89
N GLY A 502 -11.87 -17.93 16.91
CA GLY A 502 -11.64 -18.50 15.58
C GLY A 502 -11.38 -17.50 14.45
N ALA A 503 -11.26 -16.19 14.69
CA ALA A 503 -10.92 -15.24 13.64
C ALA A 503 -9.41 -15.26 13.34
N SER A 504 -9.06 -15.66 12.12
CA SER A 504 -7.73 -15.48 11.53
C SER A 504 -7.43 -13.99 11.32
N GLU A 505 -6.15 -13.63 11.38
CA GLU A 505 -5.61 -12.27 11.18
C GLU A 505 -6.20 -11.60 9.92
N GLY A 506 -6.80 -10.40 10.08
CA GLY A 506 -7.26 -9.55 8.97
C GLY A 506 -8.76 -9.45 8.70
N GLN A 507 -9.65 -9.94 9.57
CA GLN A 507 -11.10 -9.82 9.31
C GLN A 507 -11.64 -8.40 9.61
N ALA A 508 -12.18 -7.78 8.56
CA ALA A 508 -13.29 -6.82 8.60
C ALA A 508 -14.47 -7.42 9.41
N GLY A 509 -15.53 -6.66 9.69
CA GLY A 509 -16.64 -7.19 10.47
C GLY A 509 -17.37 -8.35 9.75
N ASP A 510 -18.58 -8.69 10.18
CA ASP A 510 -19.23 -9.94 9.74
C ASP A 510 -19.75 -9.89 8.29
N ASP A 511 -19.36 -8.85 7.55
CA ASP A 511 -19.73 -8.58 6.16
C ASP A 511 -21.24 -8.35 5.97
N SER A 512 -21.99 -8.19 7.07
CA SER A 512 -23.42 -7.95 7.11
C SER A 512 -23.77 -6.73 7.97
N LEU A 513 -24.93 -6.13 7.73
CA LEU A 513 -25.41 -5.01 8.55
C LEU A 513 -25.95 -5.56 9.88
N GLY A 514 -25.36 -5.16 11.01
CA GLY A 514 -25.69 -5.65 12.35
C GLY A 514 -25.86 -4.55 13.41
N GLU A 515 -26.35 -4.91 14.60
CA GLU A 515 -26.53 -3.97 15.73
C GLU A 515 -25.20 -3.39 16.27
N GLU A 516 -24.08 -4.03 15.98
CA GLU A 516 -22.74 -3.63 16.44
C GLU A 516 -22.07 -2.62 15.50
N ASP A 517 -22.69 -2.34 14.34
CA ASP A 517 -22.16 -1.42 13.34
C ASP A 517 -22.24 0.03 13.79
N VAL A 518 -21.30 0.84 13.28
CA VAL A 518 -21.18 2.23 13.68
C VAL A 518 -21.87 3.12 12.65
N GLN A 519 -22.96 3.77 13.07
CA GLN A 519 -23.61 4.77 12.25
C GLN A 519 -22.71 6.01 12.07
N ILE A 520 -22.53 6.44 10.83
CA ILE A 520 -21.83 7.66 10.47
C ILE A 520 -22.87 8.76 10.23
N PRO A 521 -22.87 9.84 11.03
CA PRO A 521 -23.80 10.94 10.81
C PRO A 521 -23.51 11.63 9.47
N LEU A 522 -24.59 11.95 8.75
CA LEU A 522 -24.56 12.54 7.41
C LEU A 522 -25.03 14.00 7.46
N GLU A 523 -24.37 14.86 6.68
CA GLU A 523 -24.78 16.26 6.48
C GLU A 523 -24.89 16.56 4.99
N VAL A 524 -25.86 17.40 4.58
CA VAL A 524 -26.03 17.79 3.18
C VAL A 524 -25.41 19.17 2.94
N ARG A 525 -24.59 19.28 1.90
CA ARG A 525 -24.12 20.55 1.34
C ARG A 525 -24.70 20.76 -0.05
N GLU A 526 -25.40 21.87 -0.26
CA GLU A 526 -25.84 22.29 -1.60
C GLU A 526 -24.63 22.57 -2.49
N GLU A 527 -24.60 22.02 -3.70
CA GLU A 527 -23.61 22.36 -4.73
C GLU A 527 -24.21 23.42 -5.68
N PRO A 528 -23.82 24.70 -5.60
CA PRO A 528 -24.49 25.75 -6.39
C PRO A 528 -24.29 25.62 -7.91
N SER A 529 -23.30 24.83 -8.35
CA SER A 529 -22.86 24.70 -9.73
C SER A 529 -23.42 23.48 -10.49
N LYS A 530 -24.02 22.51 -9.79
CA LYS A 530 -24.58 21.29 -10.39
C LYS A 530 -25.94 20.98 -9.75
N LYS A 531 -27.02 21.44 -10.38
CA LYS A 531 -28.40 21.26 -9.89
C LYS A 531 -28.90 19.80 -9.85
N GLU A 532 -28.09 18.83 -10.28
CA GLU A 532 -28.50 17.43 -10.46
C GLU A 532 -27.94 16.47 -9.39
N LYS A 533 -26.98 16.90 -8.55
CA LYS A 533 -26.39 16.05 -7.50
C LYS A 533 -26.22 16.81 -6.20
N MET A 534 -26.49 16.14 -5.07
CA MET A 534 -26.17 16.63 -3.73
C MET A 534 -24.82 16.09 -3.24
N VAL A 535 -24.17 16.84 -2.36
CA VAL A 535 -22.97 16.39 -1.66
C VAL A 535 -23.35 15.98 -0.24
N VAL A 536 -23.06 14.72 0.10
CA VAL A 536 -23.25 14.17 1.44
C VAL A 536 -21.91 14.13 2.15
N LEU A 537 -21.78 14.85 3.25
CA LEU A 537 -20.60 14.90 4.10
C LEU A 537 -20.71 13.88 5.23
N THR A 538 -19.59 13.29 5.62
CA THR A 538 -19.47 12.55 6.87
C THR A 538 -18.94 13.49 7.96
N SER A 539 -19.55 13.48 9.15
CA SER A 539 -19.16 14.41 10.24
C SER A 539 -18.43 13.75 11.41
N ASN A 540 -18.30 12.42 11.43
CA ASN A 540 -17.53 11.67 12.43
C ASN A 540 -16.21 11.15 11.86
N GLU A 541 -15.09 11.75 12.28
CA GLU A 541 -13.76 11.42 11.79
C GLU A 541 -13.33 9.98 12.15
N GLU A 542 -13.56 9.53 13.38
CA GLU A 542 -13.16 8.19 13.82
C GLU A 542 -13.94 7.11 13.07
N ALA A 543 -15.26 7.30 12.91
CA ALA A 543 -16.10 6.37 12.18
C ALA A 543 -15.82 6.39 10.66
N SER A 544 -15.35 7.50 10.09
CA SER A 544 -15.05 7.61 8.66
C SER A 544 -13.60 7.29 8.30
N LEU A 545 -12.75 7.01 9.30
CA LEU A 545 -11.31 6.78 9.12
C LEU A 545 -11.04 5.41 8.48
N ILE A 546 -10.35 5.40 7.35
CA ILE A 546 -9.88 4.22 6.62
C ILE A 546 -8.39 4.07 6.91
N TRP A 547 -8.03 3.22 7.87
CA TRP A 547 -6.64 3.08 8.33
C TRP A 547 -5.98 1.81 7.77
N PRO A 548 -4.66 1.84 7.50
CA PRO A 548 -3.92 0.65 7.09
C PRO A 548 -3.54 -0.19 8.31
N ASP A 549 -3.53 -1.51 8.21
CA ASP A 549 -2.85 -2.37 9.19
C ASP A 549 -1.35 -2.44 8.88
N GLU A 550 -0.70 -3.49 9.36
CA GLU A 550 0.72 -3.73 9.14
C GLU A 550 0.99 -4.12 7.68
N ALA A 551 2.12 -3.64 7.16
CA ALA A 551 2.65 -4.07 5.89
C ALA A 551 3.45 -5.37 6.06
N GLU A 552 3.55 -6.17 5.01
CA GLU A 552 4.49 -7.28 4.98
C GLU A 552 5.87 -6.74 4.63
N LEU A 553 6.83 -6.92 5.54
CA LEU A 553 8.22 -6.47 5.39
C LEU A 553 9.18 -7.65 5.40
N ASP A 554 10.30 -7.53 4.69
CA ASP A 554 11.40 -8.50 4.77
C ASP A 554 12.27 -8.28 6.04
N GLU A 555 13.25 -9.15 6.27
CA GLU A 555 14.19 -9.03 7.41
C GLU A 555 14.99 -7.72 7.41
N ALA A 556 15.09 -7.04 6.26
CA ALA A 556 15.76 -5.76 6.10
C ALA A 556 14.79 -4.56 6.19
N GLU A 557 13.55 -4.79 6.64
CA GLU A 557 12.46 -3.80 6.75
C GLU A 557 12.02 -3.21 5.40
N ASN A 558 12.32 -3.86 4.27
CA ASN A 558 11.82 -3.44 2.97
C ASN A 558 10.40 -3.93 2.75
N LEU A 559 9.60 -3.14 2.05
CA LEU A 559 8.22 -3.48 1.70
C LEU A 559 8.16 -4.67 0.75
N VAL A 560 7.57 -5.78 1.20
CA VAL A 560 7.25 -6.97 0.40
C VAL A 560 5.84 -6.83 -0.17
N ALA A 561 4.87 -6.54 0.71
CA ALA A 561 3.49 -6.27 0.34
C ALA A 561 2.97 -5.04 1.10
N ALA A 562 2.34 -4.14 0.35
CA ALA A 562 1.60 -3.02 0.93
C ALA A 562 0.46 -3.53 1.83
N PRO A 563 0.06 -2.77 2.87
CA PRO A 563 -1.13 -3.08 3.65
C PRO A 563 -2.33 -3.33 2.74
N HIS A 564 -3.24 -4.19 3.18
CA HIS A 564 -4.47 -4.51 2.44
C HIS A 564 -5.66 -4.60 3.40
N THR A 565 -5.91 -3.50 4.11
CA THR A 565 -6.99 -3.44 5.11
C THR A 565 -8.26 -2.92 4.45
N ARG A 566 -9.28 -3.78 4.41
CA ARG A 566 -10.61 -3.49 3.89
C ARG A 566 -11.47 -2.85 4.98
N HIS A 567 -12.18 -1.79 4.61
CA HIS A 567 -13.21 -1.14 5.43
C HIS A 567 -14.53 -1.15 4.67
N ARG A 568 -15.55 -1.80 5.23
CA ARG A 568 -16.86 -1.93 4.62
C ARG A 568 -17.83 -0.88 5.16
N PHE A 569 -18.62 -0.31 4.25
CA PHE A 569 -19.68 0.64 4.55
C PHE A 569 -20.99 0.19 3.91
N PHE A 570 -22.10 0.40 4.59
CA PHE A 570 -23.45 0.11 4.11
C PHE A 570 -24.22 1.42 3.96
N LEU A 571 -24.72 1.70 2.75
CA LEU A 571 -25.70 2.76 2.51
C LEU A 571 -27.09 2.16 2.65
N VAL A 572 -27.81 2.60 3.67
CA VAL A 572 -29.09 2.03 4.10
C VAL A 572 -30.18 3.06 3.94
N LEU A 573 -31.29 2.67 3.33
CA LEU A 573 -32.47 3.50 3.19
C LEU A 573 -33.66 2.83 3.88
N ASP A 574 -34.24 3.52 4.86
CA ASP A 574 -35.43 3.07 5.59
C ASP A 574 -36.73 3.26 4.78
N GLU A 575 -36.72 2.77 3.54
CA GLU A 575 -37.86 2.69 2.63
C GLU A 575 -37.81 1.33 1.90
N PRO A 576 -38.69 0.38 2.28
CA PRO A 576 -38.70 -0.95 1.67
C PRO A 576 -38.88 -0.87 0.15
N ASN A 577 -38.11 -1.67 -0.59
CA ASN A 577 -38.19 -1.82 -2.05
C ASN A 577 -37.80 -0.57 -2.87
N PHE A 578 -37.14 0.41 -2.26
CA PHE A 578 -36.54 1.51 -3.01
C PHE A 578 -35.15 1.12 -3.52
N ASN A 579 -34.96 1.16 -4.84
CA ASN A 579 -33.66 0.98 -5.49
C ASN A 579 -33.21 2.30 -6.11
N LEU A 580 -31.93 2.63 -5.98
CA LEU A 580 -31.35 3.74 -6.73
C LEU A 580 -31.42 3.44 -8.24
N PRO A 581 -31.71 4.46 -9.07
CA PRO A 581 -31.64 4.32 -10.52
C PRO A 581 -30.26 3.79 -10.99
N PRO A 582 -30.18 2.92 -12.01
CA PRO A 582 -28.91 2.35 -12.46
C PRO A 582 -27.84 3.38 -12.84
N ASP A 583 -28.24 4.55 -13.32
CA ASP A 583 -27.37 5.67 -13.72
C ASP A 583 -26.73 6.42 -12.53
N VAL A 584 -27.13 6.10 -11.30
CA VAL A 584 -26.48 6.61 -10.08
C VAL A 584 -25.11 5.94 -9.86
N TYR A 585 -24.94 4.71 -10.30
CA TYR A 585 -23.72 3.94 -10.09
C TYR A 585 -22.69 4.17 -11.22
N PRO A 586 -21.38 4.16 -10.91
CA PRO A 586 -20.79 4.16 -9.57
C PRO A 586 -21.03 5.49 -8.82
N ILE A 587 -21.25 5.40 -7.51
CA ILE A 587 -21.35 6.56 -6.60
C ILE A 587 -19.97 7.21 -6.50
N ASN A 588 -19.90 8.54 -6.69
CA ASN A 588 -18.63 9.25 -6.60
C ASN A 588 -18.28 9.57 -5.14
N PHE A 589 -17.03 9.29 -4.75
CA PHE A 589 -16.48 9.58 -3.42
C PHE A 589 -15.39 10.66 -3.46
N ASP A 590 -15.31 11.47 -2.40
CA ASP A 590 -14.10 12.23 -2.04
C ASP A 590 -13.46 11.58 -0.81
N ILE A 591 -12.44 10.78 -1.06
CA ILE A 591 -11.60 10.17 -0.04
C ILE A 591 -10.31 10.98 0.04
N ARG A 592 -9.96 11.42 1.24
CA ARG A 592 -8.80 12.29 1.48
C ARG A 592 -7.82 11.63 2.41
N ASN A 593 -6.53 11.88 2.19
CA ASN A 593 -5.48 11.52 3.12
C ASN A 593 -5.77 12.20 4.47
N ALA A 594 -5.99 11.41 5.52
CA ALA A 594 -6.40 11.89 6.83
C ALA A 594 -5.32 12.75 7.52
N VAL A 595 -4.06 12.61 7.12
CA VAL A 595 -2.95 13.41 7.64
C VAL A 595 -2.85 14.75 6.93
N THR A 596 -2.89 14.75 5.59
CA THR A 596 -2.56 15.94 4.78
C THR A 596 -3.77 16.71 4.26
N GLY A 597 -4.96 16.12 4.30
CA GLY A 597 -6.20 16.67 3.73
C GLY A 597 -6.26 16.68 2.20
N LYS A 598 -5.23 16.18 1.51
CA LYS A 598 -5.21 16.04 0.04
C LYS A 598 -6.04 14.83 -0.39
N LYS A 599 -6.50 14.82 -1.64
CA LYS A 599 -7.19 13.66 -2.20
C LYS A 599 -6.31 12.41 -2.14
N SER A 600 -6.90 11.31 -1.68
CA SER A 600 -6.29 9.97 -1.76
C SER A 600 -6.24 9.54 -3.22
N LYS A 601 -5.22 8.75 -3.56
CA LYS A 601 -5.09 8.21 -4.91
C LYS A 601 -5.95 6.95 -5.03
N VAL A 602 -7.02 7.02 -5.81
CA VAL A 602 -7.81 5.84 -6.18
C VAL A 602 -7.01 5.06 -7.23
N ILE A 603 -6.61 3.84 -6.88
CA ILE A 603 -5.75 2.97 -7.72
C ILE A 603 -6.53 1.89 -8.45
N GLY A 604 -7.82 1.75 -8.16
CA GLY A 604 -8.74 0.82 -8.79
C GLY A 604 -10.15 1.03 -8.25
N GLU A 605 -11.13 0.84 -9.12
CA GLU A 605 -12.55 0.93 -8.80
C GLU A 605 -13.30 -0.19 -9.52
N ALA A 606 -14.21 -0.86 -8.82
CA ALA A 606 -15.07 -1.88 -9.39
C ALA A 606 -16.53 -1.64 -8.98
N LEU A 607 -17.46 -1.99 -9.86
CA LEU A 607 -18.89 -2.05 -9.58
C LEU A 607 -19.35 -3.49 -9.76
N VAL A 608 -19.92 -4.07 -8.70
CA VAL A 608 -20.46 -5.42 -8.68
C VAL A 608 -21.97 -5.32 -8.51
N ASP A 609 -22.70 -5.57 -9.59
CA ASP A 609 -24.16 -5.63 -9.52
C ASP A 609 -24.61 -7.06 -9.21
N GLN A 610 -24.90 -7.35 -7.94
CA GLN A 610 -25.31 -8.69 -7.52
C GLN A 610 -26.69 -9.07 -8.08
N ARG A 611 -27.51 -8.10 -8.50
CA ARG A 611 -28.81 -8.37 -9.16
C ARG A 611 -28.62 -9.14 -10.46
N THR A 612 -27.49 -8.99 -11.14
CA THR A 612 -27.18 -9.78 -12.34
C THR A 612 -27.02 -11.28 -12.08
N PHE A 613 -27.00 -11.72 -10.82
CA PHE A 613 -26.95 -13.11 -10.41
C PHE A 613 -28.24 -13.56 -9.70
N GLU A 614 -29.32 -12.77 -9.76
CA GLU A 614 -30.56 -13.03 -9.00
C GLU A 614 -31.22 -14.37 -9.36
N HIS A 615 -31.02 -14.86 -10.58
CA HIS A 615 -31.57 -16.12 -11.05
C HIS A 615 -30.57 -17.29 -11.01
N LEU A 616 -29.42 -17.13 -10.36
CA LEU A 616 -28.37 -18.15 -10.36
C LEU A 616 -28.82 -19.42 -9.62
N ASP A 617 -29.60 -19.27 -8.55
CA ASP A 617 -30.14 -20.40 -7.79
C ASP A 617 -31.14 -21.24 -8.62
N GLU A 618 -31.86 -20.60 -9.54
CA GLU A 618 -32.82 -21.27 -10.43
C GLU A 618 -32.16 -22.25 -11.41
N VAL A 619 -30.86 -22.10 -11.68
CA VAL A 619 -30.12 -22.96 -12.61
C VAL A 619 -30.07 -24.42 -12.17
N THR A 620 -30.26 -24.69 -10.87
CA THR A 620 -30.07 -26.02 -10.29
C THR A 620 -31.32 -26.63 -9.65
N ILE A 621 -32.46 -25.93 -9.69
CA ILE A 621 -33.71 -26.44 -9.10
C ILE A 621 -34.17 -27.71 -9.81
N ALA A 622 -34.97 -28.54 -9.13
CA ALA A 622 -35.46 -29.79 -9.72
C ALA A 622 -36.50 -29.53 -10.84
N PRO A 623 -36.58 -30.38 -11.89
CA PRO A 623 -37.52 -30.19 -13.00
C PRO A 623 -38.99 -30.12 -12.58
N ASP A 624 -39.39 -30.86 -11.55
CA ASP A 624 -40.73 -30.83 -10.97
C ASP A 624 -41.01 -29.52 -10.20
N GLU A 625 -40.01 -28.98 -9.51
CA GLU A 625 -40.09 -27.65 -8.88
C GLU A 625 -40.22 -26.55 -9.93
N PHE A 626 -39.42 -26.63 -11.01
CA PHE A 626 -39.47 -25.68 -12.12
C PHE A 626 -40.87 -25.59 -12.75
N VAL A 627 -41.50 -26.73 -13.09
CA VAL A 627 -42.83 -26.71 -13.72
C VAL A 627 -43.95 -26.30 -12.74
N GLN A 628 -43.75 -26.47 -11.43
CA GLN A 628 -44.67 -25.93 -10.42
C GLN A 628 -44.62 -24.40 -10.39
N LYS A 629 -43.41 -23.82 -10.47
CA LYS A 629 -43.19 -22.37 -10.54
C LYS A 629 -43.63 -21.78 -11.89
N ASN A 630 -43.56 -22.57 -12.97
CA ASN A 630 -43.83 -22.14 -14.34
C ASN A 630 -44.94 -22.98 -15.01
N PRO A 631 -46.24 -22.72 -14.73
CA PRO A 631 -47.36 -23.58 -15.14
C PRO A 631 -47.56 -23.73 -16.66
N ALA A 632 -46.94 -22.86 -17.47
CA ALA A 632 -46.96 -22.99 -18.92
C ALA A 632 -46.16 -24.20 -19.42
N PHE A 633 -45.22 -24.70 -18.60
CA PHE A 633 -44.32 -25.79 -18.89
C PHE A 633 -44.87 -27.09 -18.32
N LYS A 634 -44.63 -28.19 -19.03
CA LYS A 634 -45.09 -29.53 -18.64
C LYS A 634 -43.91 -30.47 -18.52
N LEU A 635 -43.88 -31.21 -17.41
CA LEU A 635 -42.90 -32.27 -17.20
C LEU A 635 -43.28 -33.51 -18.01
N GLY A 636 -42.36 -33.94 -18.86
CA GLY A 636 -42.42 -35.14 -19.70
C GLY A 636 -41.75 -36.34 -19.04
N LYS A 637 -41.40 -37.33 -19.86
CA LYS A 637 -40.62 -38.49 -19.39
C LYS A 637 -39.14 -38.12 -19.32
N LYS A 638 -38.38 -38.77 -18.41
CA LYS A 638 -36.93 -38.57 -18.25
C LYS A 638 -36.56 -37.09 -18.04
N ASP A 639 -37.36 -36.38 -17.26
CA ASP A 639 -37.07 -34.98 -16.90
C ASP A 639 -37.00 -34.02 -18.10
N GLU A 640 -37.65 -34.38 -19.21
CA GLU A 640 -37.88 -33.46 -20.33
C GLU A 640 -38.92 -32.42 -19.93
N VAL A 641 -38.71 -31.16 -20.28
CA VAL A 641 -39.68 -30.10 -20.10
C VAL A 641 -40.24 -29.71 -21.46
N THR A 642 -41.56 -29.52 -21.56
CA THR A 642 -42.22 -29.19 -22.83
C THR A 642 -43.16 -28.00 -22.71
N ILE A 643 -43.18 -27.16 -23.74
CA ILE A 643 -44.28 -26.21 -23.99
C ILE A 643 -44.98 -26.51 -25.32
N SER A 644 -46.28 -26.19 -25.39
CA SER A 644 -47.10 -26.43 -26.59
C SER A 644 -48.32 -25.50 -26.64
N GLY A 645 -48.74 -25.10 -27.84
CA GLY A 645 -49.93 -24.26 -28.04
C GLY A 645 -49.62 -22.77 -28.00
N ASN A 646 -50.51 -21.95 -27.43
CA ASN A 646 -50.23 -20.52 -27.22
C ASN A 646 -49.70 -20.32 -25.81
N VAL A 647 -48.47 -19.82 -25.68
CA VAL A 647 -47.76 -19.65 -24.41
C VAL A 647 -47.35 -18.19 -24.27
N THR A 648 -47.62 -17.59 -23.12
CA THR A 648 -47.17 -16.24 -22.80
C THR A 648 -46.19 -16.29 -21.64
N ILE A 649 -44.98 -15.79 -21.86
CA ILE A 649 -43.91 -15.68 -20.86
C ILE A 649 -43.77 -14.21 -20.49
N LYS A 650 -43.99 -13.86 -19.22
CA LYS A 650 -44.06 -12.44 -18.80
C LYS A 650 -42.77 -11.91 -18.19
N ASN A 651 -42.00 -12.79 -17.57
CA ASN A 651 -40.75 -12.49 -16.87
C ASN A 651 -39.70 -13.48 -17.36
N ASP A 652 -38.45 -13.24 -16.99
CA ASP A 652 -37.36 -14.16 -17.25
C ASP A 652 -37.68 -15.56 -16.73
N THR A 653 -37.33 -16.55 -17.55
CA THR A 653 -37.56 -17.96 -17.24
C THR A 653 -36.26 -18.71 -17.43
N ILE A 654 -35.70 -19.20 -16.32
CA ILE A 654 -34.49 -20.03 -16.35
C ILE A 654 -34.89 -21.49 -16.46
N ILE A 655 -34.52 -22.15 -17.55
CA ILE A 655 -34.65 -23.61 -17.67
C ILE A 655 -33.45 -24.24 -16.95
N PRO A 656 -33.66 -25.01 -15.87
CA PRO A 656 -32.56 -25.53 -15.06
C PRO A 656 -31.69 -26.52 -15.81
N SER A 657 -30.42 -26.60 -15.43
CA SER A 657 -29.45 -27.60 -15.90
C SER A 657 -29.84 -29.04 -15.55
N THR A 658 -30.75 -29.23 -14.58
CA THR A 658 -31.30 -30.54 -14.20
C THR A 658 -32.36 -31.04 -15.18
N VAL A 659 -32.89 -30.19 -16.05
CA VAL A 659 -33.79 -30.58 -17.15
C VAL A 659 -32.97 -31.30 -18.21
N SER A 660 -33.40 -32.49 -18.63
CA SER A 660 -32.63 -33.29 -19.59
C SER A 660 -32.68 -32.73 -21.01
N LYS A 661 -33.81 -32.12 -21.37
CA LYS A 661 -34.05 -31.45 -22.66
C LYS A 661 -35.28 -30.55 -22.53
N PHE A 662 -35.21 -29.36 -23.13
CA PHE A 662 -36.35 -28.46 -23.27
C PHE A 662 -36.92 -28.49 -24.69
N THR A 663 -38.15 -28.95 -24.83
CA THR A 663 -38.80 -29.18 -26.12
C THR A 663 -39.96 -28.22 -26.36
N ILE A 664 -40.00 -27.62 -27.55
CA ILE A 664 -41.11 -26.79 -28.00
C ILE A 664 -41.81 -27.52 -29.14
N LYS A 665 -43.09 -27.87 -28.96
CA LYS A 665 -43.80 -28.71 -29.95
C LYS A 665 -44.20 -27.91 -31.20
N PRO A 666 -44.35 -28.55 -32.38
CA PRO A 666 -44.78 -27.89 -33.60
C PRO A 666 -46.06 -27.06 -33.46
N GLY A 667 -46.13 -25.92 -34.14
CA GLY A 667 -47.28 -25.01 -34.12
C GLY A 667 -47.42 -24.16 -32.86
N THR A 668 -46.43 -24.18 -31.96
CA THR A 668 -46.44 -23.39 -30.73
C THR A 668 -46.18 -21.92 -31.03
N LYS A 669 -46.96 -21.03 -30.40
CA LYS A 669 -46.75 -19.58 -30.42
C LYS A 669 -46.33 -19.13 -29.04
N VAL A 670 -45.10 -18.64 -28.93
CA VAL A 670 -44.52 -18.09 -27.71
C VAL A 670 -44.57 -16.57 -27.82
N SER A 671 -45.29 -15.93 -26.91
CA SER A 671 -45.36 -14.47 -26.80
C SER A 671 -44.63 -14.01 -25.54
N LEU A 672 -43.61 -13.17 -25.67
CA LEU A 672 -42.77 -12.72 -24.56
C LEU A 672 -43.11 -11.28 -24.12
N GLY A 673 -43.11 -11.06 -22.81
CA GLY A 673 -43.24 -9.75 -22.16
C GLY A 673 -42.13 -8.78 -22.54
N SER A 674 -42.35 -7.49 -22.30
CA SER A 674 -41.28 -6.48 -22.42
C SER A 674 -40.10 -6.88 -21.53
N GLY A 675 -38.91 -7.04 -22.12
CA GLY A 675 -37.70 -7.49 -21.42
C GLY A 675 -37.65 -8.98 -21.03
N ALA A 676 -38.72 -9.76 -21.23
CA ALA A 676 -38.73 -11.15 -20.79
C ALA A 676 -37.82 -12.04 -21.66
N SER A 677 -37.02 -12.88 -21.02
CA SER A 677 -36.08 -13.81 -21.62
C SER A 677 -36.38 -15.28 -21.27
N ILE A 678 -35.90 -16.21 -22.09
CA ILE A 678 -35.84 -17.63 -21.76
C ILE A 678 -34.39 -18.06 -21.86
N ILE A 679 -33.77 -18.41 -20.74
CA ILE A 679 -32.37 -18.82 -20.68
C ILE A 679 -32.32 -20.30 -20.30
N SER A 680 -31.85 -21.14 -21.21
CA SER A 680 -31.80 -22.58 -21.00
C SER A 680 -30.39 -23.07 -20.69
N TYR A 681 -30.24 -23.73 -19.54
CA TYR A 681 -29.04 -24.52 -19.22
C TYR A 681 -29.18 -25.99 -19.63
N ALA A 682 -30.30 -26.36 -20.23
CA ALA A 682 -30.56 -27.64 -20.85
C ALA A 682 -30.53 -27.54 -22.38
N PRO A 683 -30.19 -28.62 -23.12
CA PRO A 683 -30.26 -28.61 -24.58
C PRO A 683 -31.70 -28.40 -25.04
N VAL A 684 -31.89 -27.67 -26.14
CA VAL A 684 -33.23 -27.31 -26.65
C VAL A 684 -33.57 -28.03 -27.94
N GLU A 685 -34.85 -28.38 -28.09
CA GLU A 685 -35.44 -28.92 -29.31
C GLU A 685 -36.62 -28.05 -29.73
N VAL A 686 -36.34 -27.10 -30.64
CA VAL A 686 -37.30 -26.14 -31.19
C VAL A 686 -37.59 -26.55 -32.63
N VAL A 687 -38.31 -27.66 -32.79
CA VAL A 687 -38.50 -28.32 -34.08
C VAL A 687 -39.97 -28.24 -34.50
N GLY A 688 -40.27 -27.27 -35.37
CA GLY A 688 -41.57 -27.12 -36.02
C GLY A 688 -41.71 -27.96 -37.28
N SER A 689 -42.71 -27.62 -38.10
CA SER A 689 -42.81 -28.12 -39.47
C SER A 689 -43.25 -27.01 -40.42
N LYS A 690 -43.06 -27.20 -41.74
CA LYS A 690 -43.52 -26.25 -42.75
C LYS A 690 -44.99 -25.84 -42.63
N SER A 691 -45.86 -26.75 -42.18
CA SER A 691 -47.29 -26.47 -41.97
C SER A 691 -47.64 -26.00 -40.55
N ALA A 692 -46.71 -26.11 -39.62
CA ALA A 692 -46.88 -25.74 -38.21
C ALA A 692 -45.54 -25.23 -37.64
N PRO A 693 -45.07 -24.05 -38.09
CA PRO A 693 -43.85 -23.45 -37.57
C PRO A 693 -44.03 -23.05 -36.10
N ILE A 694 -42.93 -22.96 -35.37
CA ILE A 694 -42.90 -22.40 -34.01
C ILE A 694 -42.63 -20.90 -34.15
N ILE A 695 -43.39 -20.06 -33.45
CA ILE A 695 -43.30 -18.60 -33.59
C ILE A 695 -43.00 -17.96 -32.24
N PHE A 696 -41.92 -17.21 -32.14
CA PHE A 696 -41.58 -16.33 -31.03
C PHE A 696 -41.89 -14.89 -31.41
N SER A 697 -42.61 -14.18 -30.54
CA SER A 697 -43.12 -12.84 -30.84
C SER A 697 -43.24 -11.99 -29.58
N ARG A 698 -43.30 -10.66 -29.77
CA ARG A 698 -43.64 -9.74 -28.69
C ARG A 698 -45.08 -9.95 -28.24
N SER A 699 -45.31 -9.94 -26.93
CA SER A 699 -46.66 -9.91 -26.35
C SER A 699 -47.32 -8.53 -26.46
N ASP A 700 -46.51 -7.47 -26.57
CA ASP A 700 -46.95 -6.10 -26.87
C ASP A 700 -46.29 -5.59 -28.17
N SER A 701 -46.98 -4.76 -28.95
CA SER A 701 -46.48 -4.36 -30.27
C SER A 701 -45.39 -3.27 -30.23
N LYS A 702 -45.04 -2.73 -29.06
CA LYS A 702 -44.18 -1.56 -28.89
C LYS A 702 -42.79 -1.90 -28.34
N ASN A 703 -42.72 -2.79 -27.36
CA ASN A 703 -41.49 -3.07 -26.62
C ASN A 703 -40.87 -4.39 -27.07
N LYS A 704 -39.53 -4.42 -27.13
CA LYS A 704 -38.78 -5.66 -27.38
C LYS A 704 -38.91 -6.59 -26.17
N TRP A 705 -38.92 -7.90 -26.43
CA TRP A 705 -38.59 -8.88 -25.41
C TRP A 705 -37.07 -9.00 -25.31
N GLY A 706 -36.56 -9.73 -24.31
CA GLY A 706 -35.13 -9.95 -24.12
C GLY A 706 -34.61 -10.99 -25.11
N THR A 707 -34.02 -12.07 -24.61
CA THR A 707 -33.36 -13.09 -25.45
C THR A 707 -33.91 -14.51 -25.25
N PHE A 708 -33.78 -15.36 -26.26
CA PHE A 708 -33.88 -16.81 -26.14
C PHE A 708 -32.47 -17.38 -26.23
N ALA A 709 -31.91 -17.78 -25.09
CA ALA A 709 -30.52 -18.20 -25.02
C ALA A 709 -30.36 -19.63 -24.51
N VAL A 710 -29.29 -20.30 -24.95
CA VAL A 710 -28.83 -21.57 -24.40
C VAL A 710 -27.38 -21.43 -23.95
N LEU A 711 -27.12 -21.70 -22.67
CA LEU A 711 -25.83 -21.46 -22.04
C LEU A 711 -25.27 -22.75 -21.42
N ASN A 712 -24.09 -23.16 -21.88
CA ASN A 712 -23.34 -24.33 -21.39
C ASN A 712 -24.17 -25.62 -21.23
N ALA A 713 -25.10 -25.87 -22.14
CA ALA A 713 -25.92 -27.07 -22.13
C ALA A 713 -25.06 -28.32 -22.43
N SER A 714 -25.32 -29.43 -21.73
CA SER A 714 -24.52 -30.65 -21.82
C SER A 714 -24.70 -31.46 -23.12
N GLY A 715 -25.47 -30.97 -24.09
CA GLY A 715 -25.79 -31.67 -25.32
C GLY A 715 -26.15 -30.72 -26.46
N SER A 716 -26.27 -31.27 -27.67
CA SER A 716 -26.56 -30.50 -28.87
C SER A 716 -28.04 -30.09 -28.93
N SER A 717 -28.27 -28.87 -29.41
CA SER A 717 -29.58 -28.28 -29.61
C SER A 717 -29.98 -28.29 -31.10
N GLU A 718 -31.29 -28.23 -31.37
CA GLU A 718 -31.83 -28.15 -32.73
C GLU A 718 -32.91 -27.07 -32.82
N ILE A 719 -32.77 -26.17 -33.79
CA ILE A 719 -33.79 -25.21 -34.20
C ILE A 719 -34.18 -25.53 -35.64
N LYS A 720 -35.47 -25.73 -35.89
CA LYS A 720 -35.98 -26.03 -37.22
C LYS A 720 -37.40 -25.54 -37.44
N TRP A 721 -37.72 -25.00 -38.61
CA TRP A 721 -39.07 -24.48 -38.92
C TRP A 721 -39.58 -23.54 -37.84
N SER A 722 -38.74 -22.57 -37.46
CA SER A 722 -39.01 -21.63 -36.37
C SER A 722 -38.80 -20.19 -36.82
N GLU A 723 -39.63 -19.29 -36.29
CA GLU A 723 -39.62 -17.86 -36.60
C GLU A 723 -39.44 -17.07 -35.31
N PHE A 724 -38.43 -16.22 -35.26
CA PHE A 724 -38.15 -15.33 -34.13
C PHE A 724 -38.32 -13.88 -34.56
N TYR A 725 -39.20 -13.15 -33.86
CA TYR A 725 -39.51 -11.76 -34.18
C TYR A 725 -39.43 -10.84 -32.97
N GLY A 726 -38.65 -9.76 -33.11
CA GLY A 726 -38.76 -8.58 -32.26
C GLY A 726 -38.12 -8.67 -30.87
N GLY A 727 -37.20 -9.59 -30.64
CA GLY A 727 -36.42 -9.69 -29.39
C GLY A 727 -35.17 -8.81 -29.41
N GLY A 728 -34.35 -8.92 -28.38
CA GLY A 728 -33.12 -8.15 -28.24
C GLY A 728 -32.04 -8.89 -27.46
N ASP A 729 -31.24 -8.12 -26.75
CA ASP A 729 -30.12 -8.52 -25.91
C ASP A 729 -30.54 -8.65 -24.44
N GLU A 730 -29.73 -9.36 -23.64
CA GLU A 730 -29.94 -9.43 -22.19
C GLU A 730 -28.65 -9.77 -21.41
N PHE A 731 -28.53 -9.30 -20.16
CA PHE A 731 -27.48 -9.70 -19.22
C PHE A 731 -28.06 -10.48 -18.03
N ILE A 732 -27.92 -11.80 -18.02
CA ILE A 732 -28.46 -12.69 -16.97
C ILE A 732 -27.38 -13.66 -16.49
N ASN A 733 -27.33 -13.85 -15.16
CA ASN A 733 -26.45 -14.80 -14.46
C ASN A 733 -24.96 -14.65 -14.84
N GLY A 734 -24.51 -13.40 -14.98
CA GLY A 734 -23.13 -13.07 -15.35
C GLY A 734 -22.78 -13.28 -16.82
N ALA A 735 -23.76 -13.56 -17.69
CA ALA A 735 -23.57 -13.71 -19.13
C ALA A 735 -24.32 -12.63 -19.91
N TYR A 736 -23.64 -12.00 -20.87
CA TYR A 736 -24.26 -11.06 -21.82
C TYR A 736 -24.59 -11.78 -23.13
N PHE A 737 -25.86 -11.80 -23.51
CA PHE A 737 -26.36 -12.33 -24.77
C PHE A 737 -26.71 -11.16 -25.68
N SER A 738 -25.89 -10.92 -26.71
CA SER A 738 -26.05 -9.80 -27.63
C SER A 738 -27.16 -10.00 -28.68
N GLY A 739 -27.61 -11.24 -28.88
CA GLY A 739 -28.60 -11.59 -29.89
C GLY A 739 -29.99 -11.93 -29.36
N MET A 740 -31.02 -11.70 -30.20
CA MET A 740 -32.41 -12.15 -29.96
C MET A 740 -32.47 -13.67 -29.70
N VAL A 741 -31.61 -14.41 -30.39
CA VAL A 741 -31.34 -15.82 -30.11
C VAL A 741 -29.85 -15.98 -29.85
N ALA A 742 -29.47 -16.72 -28.81
CA ALA A 742 -28.05 -16.91 -28.48
C ALA A 742 -27.71 -18.35 -28.07
N PHE A 743 -26.54 -18.83 -28.49
CA PHE A 743 -25.98 -20.12 -28.06
C PHE A 743 -24.53 -19.95 -27.64
N HIS A 744 -24.27 -20.08 -26.34
CA HIS A 744 -22.95 -19.91 -25.74
C HIS A 744 -22.49 -21.22 -25.12
N GLY A 745 -21.34 -21.75 -25.55
CA GLY A 745 -20.81 -23.04 -25.09
C GLY A 745 -21.72 -24.24 -25.36
N SER A 746 -22.71 -24.07 -26.24
CA SER A 746 -23.80 -25.04 -26.49
C SER A 746 -23.94 -25.29 -28.00
N GLU A 747 -23.61 -26.49 -28.46
CA GLU A 747 -23.72 -26.86 -29.89
C GLU A 747 -25.16 -26.71 -30.40
N VAL A 748 -25.31 -26.20 -31.63
CA VAL A 748 -26.63 -26.02 -32.25
C VAL A 748 -26.62 -26.29 -33.75
N SER A 749 -27.68 -26.94 -34.24
CA SER A 749 -28.03 -26.93 -35.67
C SER A 749 -29.29 -26.09 -35.89
N VAL A 750 -29.23 -25.15 -36.83
CA VAL A 750 -30.34 -24.26 -37.19
C VAL A 750 -30.70 -24.48 -38.65
N SER A 751 -31.95 -24.81 -38.93
CA SER A 751 -32.39 -24.98 -40.32
C SER A 751 -33.80 -24.49 -40.62
N GLU A 752 -34.08 -24.07 -41.86
CA GLU A 752 -35.43 -23.72 -42.31
C GLU A 752 -36.13 -22.69 -41.39
N SER A 753 -35.40 -21.69 -40.92
CA SER A 753 -35.84 -20.78 -39.85
C SER A 753 -35.62 -19.31 -40.18
N VAL A 754 -36.35 -18.42 -39.49
CA VAL A 754 -36.36 -16.97 -39.75
C VAL A 754 -36.01 -16.21 -38.49
N PHE A 755 -35.10 -15.24 -38.62
CA PHE A 755 -34.70 -14.29 -37.59
C PHE A 755 -34.94 -12.87 -38.11
N SER A 756 -35.94 -12.19 -37.54
CA SER A 756 -36.42 -10.92 -38.08
C SER A 756 -36.69 -9.85 -37.03
N GLY A 757 -36.36 -8.60 -37.34
CA GLY A 757 -36.72 -7.46 -36.50
C GLY A 757 -36.05 -7.45 -35.12
N ALA A 758 -34.89 -8.10 -34.95
CA ALA A 758 -34.12 -8.03 -33.72
C ALA A 758 -33.75 -6.58 -33.39
N SER A 759 -33.77 -6.22 -32.12
CA SER A 759 -33.45 -4.89 -31.59
C SER A 759 -32.28 -4.94 -30.58
N GLY A 760 -31.57 -6.06 -30.51
CA GLY A 760 -30.25 -6.20 -29.90
C GLY A 760 -29.16 -6.10 -30.98
N ASP A 761 -27.91 -6.32 -30.59
CA ASP A 761 -26.76 -6.26 -31.51
C ASP A 761 -26.83 -7.35 -32.59
N ASP A 762 -27.45 -8.51 -32.30
CA ASP A 762 -27.52 -9.63 -33.25
C ASP A 762 -28.94 -10.20 -33.44
N GLY A 763 -29.22 -10.73 -34.63
CA GLY A 763 -30.34 -11.64 -34.87
C GLY A 763 -30.11 -13.00 -34.20
N LEU A 764 -28.96 -13.61 -34.48
CA LEU A 764 -28.46 -14.86 -33.88
C LEU A 764 -27.01 -14.68 -33.44
N ASN A 765 -26.72 -14.96 -32.16
CA ASN A 765 -25.39 -14.85 -31.59
C ASN A 765 -24.82 -16.21 -31.15
N LEU A 766 -23.63 -16.57 -31.62
CA LEU A 766 -23.02 -17.89 -31.41
C LEU A 766 -21.62 -17.74 -30.80
N LYS A 767 -21.39 -18.28 -29.60
CA LYS A 767 -20.10 -18.15 -28.89
C LYS A 767 -19.56 -19.47 -28.36
N TYR A 768 -18.32 -19.82 -28.69
CA TYR A 768 -17.68 -21.08 -28.21
C TYR A 768 -18.45 -22.34 -28.61
N VAL A 769 -18.98 -22.39 -29.82
CA VAL A 769 -19.86 -23.48 -30.29
C VAL A 769 -19.33 -24.18 -31.53
N LYS A 770 -19.84 -25.40 -31.77
CA LYS A 770 -20.01 -25.91 -33.13
C LYS A 770 -21.41 -25.52 -33.61
N ALA A 771 -21.52 -24.93 -34.79
CA ALA A 771 -22.80 -24.45 -35.30
C ALA A 771 -22.98 -24.68 -36.79
N ASP A 772 -24.08 -25.35 -37.14
CA ASP A 772 -24.46 -25.64 -38.53
C ASP A 772 -25.77 -24.90 -38.85
N ILE A 773 -25.72 -23.92 -39.76
CA ILE A 773 -26.85 -23.06 -40.17
C ILE A 773 -27.19 -23.34 -41.64
N LYS A 774 -28.45 -23.62 -41.94
CA LYS A 774 -28.86 -23.99 -43.31
C LYS A 774 -30.26 -23.49 -43.68
N ASN A 775 -30.47 -23.02 -44.91
CA ASN A 775 -31.81 -22.61 -45.39
C ASN A 775 -32.50 -21.59 -44.45
N CYS A 776 -31.77 -20.61 -43.94
CA CYS A 776 -32.29 -19.61 -43.01
C CYS A 776 -32.45 -18.24 -43.65
N LEU A 777 -33.34 -17.43 -43.07
CA LEU A 777 -33.57 -16.03 -43.45
C LEU A 777 -33.26 -15.12 -42.26
N PHE A 778 -32.40 -14.13 -42.48
CA PHE A 778 -32.07 -13.07 -41.53
C PHE A 778 -32.47 -11.73 -42.14
N GLU A 779 -33.53 -11.10 -41.63
CA GLU A 779 -34.08 -9.91 -42.26
C GLU A 779 -34.43 -8.78 -41.30
N ASN A 780 -34.20 -7.53 -41.72
CA ASN A 780 -34.66 -6.33 -41.00
C ASN A 780 -34.20 -6.28 -39.53
N ASN A 781 -33.05 -6.87 -39.19
CA ASN A 781 -32.48 -6.76 -37.85
C ASN A 781 -31.82 -5.38 -37.68
N GLN A 782 -31.88 -4.82 -36.47
CA GLN A 782 -31.39 -3.46 -36.21
C GLN A 782 -29.88 -3.32 -36.43
N PHE A 783 -29.12 -4.36 -36.11
CA PHE A 783 -27.67 -4.43 -36.29
C PHE A 783 -27.31 -5.68 -37.09
N ASP A 784 -26.59 -6.64 -36.52
CA ASP A 784 -26.02 -7.77 -37.25
C ASP A 784 -27.06 -8.87 -37.46
N GLY A 785 -27.03 -9.53 -38.62
CA GLY A 785 -27.88 -10.68 -38.89
C GLY A 785 -27.46 -11.90 -38.06
N LEU A 786 -26.17 -12.21 -38.14
CA LEU A 786 -25.52 -13.36 -37.50
C LEU A 786 -24.13 -12.97 -36.99
N ASP A 787 -23.87 -13.21 -35.71
CA ASP A 787 -22.55 -13.04 -35.10
C ASP A 787 -22.01 -14.40 -34.62
N ILE A 788 -20.77 -14.71 -35.00
CA ILE A 788 -20.07 -15.95 -34.67
C ILE A 788 -18.69 -15.64 -34.07
N ASP A 789 -18.59 -15.83 -32.75
CA ASP A 789 -17.37 -15.66 -31.99
C ASP A 789 -16.82 -17.00 -31.47
N PHE A 790 -15.53 -17.24 -31.68
CA PHE A 790 -14.82 -18.42 -31.15
C PHE A 790 -15.47 -19.77 -31.49
N ALA A 791 -16.13 -19.88 -32.64
CA ALA A 791 -16.68 -21.16 -33.06
C ALA A 791 -15.54 -22.17 -33.31
N THR A 792 -15.75 -23.42 -32.90
CA THR A 792 -14.75 -24.48 -33.07
C THR A 792 -14.80 -25.08 -34.47
N SER A 793 -15.97 -25.09 -35.10
CA SER A 793 -16.25 -25.55 -36.46
C SER A 793 -17.72 -25.27 -36.81
N GLY A 794 -18.09 -25.42 -38.09
CA GLY A 794 -19.47 -25.24 -38.51
C GLY A 794 -19.61 -24.77 -39.95
N SER A 795 -20.85 -24.63 -40.41
CA SER A 795 -21.16 -24.04 -41.71
C SER A 795 -22.36 -23.08 -41.69
N VAL A 796 -22.39 -22.15 -42.66
CA VAL A 796 -23.54 -21.32 -43.02
C VAL A 796 -23.84 -21.57 -44.49
N GLU A 797 -24.96 -22.23 -44.76
CA GLU A 797 -25.31 -22.73 -46.07
C GLU A 797 -26.69 -22.27 -46.55
N ASP A 798 -26.84 -22.05 -47.85
CA ASP A 798 -28.14 -21.93 -48.52
C ASP A 798 -29.06 -20.86 -47.88
N SER A 799 -28.50 -19.78 -47.35
CA SER A 799 -29.20 -18.81 -46.49
C SER A 799 -29.21 -17.40 -47.08
N LEU A 800 -30.23 -16.60 -46.71
CA LEU A 800 -30.46 -15.24 -47.19
C LEU A 800 -30.39 -14.24 -46.04
N PHE A 801 -29.62 -13.17 -46.23
CA PHE A 801 -29.46 -12.04 -45.31
C PHE A 801 -29.88 -10.77 -46.05
N ILE A 802 -30.86 -10.04 -45.53
CA ILE A 802 -31.51 -8.95 -46.27
C ILE A 802 -31.89 -7.79 -45.34
N ASP A 803 -31.48 -6.56 -45.70
CA ASP A 803 -31.87 -5.34 -44.99
C ASP A 803 -31.51 -5.33 -43.47
N ASN A 804 -30.36 -5.92 -43.09
CA ASN A 804 -29.84 -5.84 -41.71
C ASN A 804 -29.11 -4.51 -41.50
N GLY A 805 -29.30 -3.86 -40.36
CA GLY A 805 -28.87 -2.47 -40.15
C GLY A 805 -27.36 -2.26 -40.01
N ASN A 806 -26.59 -3.32 -39.71
CA ASN A 806 -25.13 -3.28 -39.67
C ASN A 806 -24.54 -4.40 -40.56
N ASP A 807 -23.96 -5.46 -39.99
CA ASP A 807 -23.33 -6.51 -40.78
C ASP A 807 -24.30 -7.66 -41.10
N GLY A 808 -24.19 -8.26 -42.29
CA GLY A 808 -24.96 -9.46 -42.61
C GLY A 808 -24.50 -10.64 -41.73
N ILE A 809 -23.18 -10.86 -41.73
CA ILE A 809 -22.49 -11.86 -40.91
C ILE A 809 -21.23 -11.21 -40.32
N ASP A 810 -21.06 -11.23 -38.99
CA ASP A 810 -19.79 -10.89 -38.31
C ASP A 810 -19.14 -12.13 -37.69
N ILE A 811 -17.81 -12.21 -37.78
CA ILE A 811 -17.04 -13.40 -37.44
C ILE A 811 -15.74 -13.02 -36.75
N SER A 812 -15.51 -13.56 -35.55
CA SER A 812 -14.25 -13.44 -34.82
C SER A 812 -13.73 -14.81 -34.35
N TRP A 813 -12.41 -15.04 -34.41
CA TRP A 813 -11.75 -16.26 -33.96
C TRP A 813 -12.32 -17.59 -34.49
N SER A 814 -12.92 -17.60 -35.69
CA SER A 814 -13.73 -18.74 -36.14
C SER A 814 -13.32 -19.29 -37.51
N PRO A 815 -13.27 -20.63 -37.70
CA PRO A 815 -12.98 -21.29 -38.97
C PRO A 815 -14.26 -21.87 -39.62
N ILE A 816 -15.22 -21.02 -39.99
CA ILE A 816 -16.52 -21.43 -40.52
C ILE A 816 -16.50 -21.57 -42.05
N GLU A 817 -17.21 -22.57 -42.57
CA GLU A 817 -17.50 -22.69 -44.01
C GLU A 817 -18.77 -21.92 -44.36
N ILE A 818 -18.71 -21.02 -45.34
CA ILE A 818 -19.84 -20.21 -45.80
C ILE A 818 -20.08 -20.55 -47.26
N LYS A 819 -21.28 -21.00 -47.62
CA LYS A 819 -21.54 -21.51 -48.96
C LYS A 819 -22.95 -21.22 -49.45
N ASN A 820 -23.06 -20.83 -50.72
CA ASN A 820 -24.33 -20.62 -51.39
C ASN A 820 -25.26 -19.68 -50.59
N ILE A 821 -24.72 -18.56 -50.12
CA ILE A 821 -25.50 -17.53 -49.42
C ILE A 821 -25.70 -16.30 -50.29
N GLU A 822 -26.73 -15.55 -49.96
CA GLU A 822 -26.98 -14.23 -50.52
C GLU A 822 -27.07 -13.23 -49.37
N VAL A 823 -26.23 -12.19 -49.40
CA VAL A 823 -26.28 -11.08 -48.46
C VAL A 823 -26.54 -9.81 -49.24
N MET A 824 -27.62 -9.12 -48.91
CA MET A 824 -28.03 -7.94 -49.64
C MET A 824 -28.48 -6.79 -48.74
N ARG A 825 -28.09 -5.57 -49.10
CA ARG A 825 -28.52 -4.33 -48.44
C ARG A 825 -28.28 -4.31 -46.93
N SER A 826 -27.17 -4.89 -46.48
CA SER A 826 -26.72 -4.72 -45.09
C SER A 826 -26.12 -3.32 -44.93
N GLY A 827 -26.39 -2.66 -43.79
CA GLY A 827 -26.09 -1.24 -43.58
C GLY A 827 -24.61 -0.89 -43.55
N ASP A 828 -23.73 -1.85 -43.23
CA ASP A 828 -22.28 -1.68 -43.24
C ASP A 828 -21.60 -2.78 -44.09
N LYS A 829 -21.27 -3.96 -43.53
CA LYS A 829 -20.60 -5.04 -44.29
C LYS A 829 -21.58 -6.16 -44.63
N CYS A 830 -21.52 -6.70 -45.85
CA CYS A 830 -22.22 -7.95 -46.14
C CYS A 830 -21.59 -9.08 -45.29
N ILE A 831 -20.27 -9.25 -45.33
CA ILE A 831 -19.54 -10.15 -44.42
C ILE A 831 -18.36 -9.41 -43.78
N SER A 832 -18.29 -9.46 -42.46
CA SER A 832 -17.19 -8.96 -41.64
C SER A 832 -16.41 -10.14 -41.05
N VAL A 833 -15.09 -10.15 -41.25
CA VAL A 833 -14.19 -11.19 -40.75
C VAL A 833 -13.07 -10.53 -39.95
N GLY A 834 -12.96 -10.85 -38.67
CA GLY A 834 -12.00 -10.27 -37.74
C GLY A 834 -11.23 -11.29 -36.92
N GLU A 835 -10.22 -10.78 -36.20
CA GLU A 835 -9.48 -11.46 -35.14
C GLU A 835 -9.07 -12.92 -35.44
N ARG A 836 -8.12 -13.13 -36.36
CA ARG A 836 -7.56 -14.46 -36.72
C ARG A 836 -8.60 -15.50 -37.16
N SER A 837 -9.73 -15.06 -37.70
CA SER A 837 -10.70 -15.97 -38.32
C SER A 837 -10.17 -16.50 -39.64
N THR A 838 -10.57 -17.73 -39.99
CA THR A 838 -10.15 -18.38 -41.23
C THR A 838 -11.31 -19.00 -42.02
N PRO A 839 -12.36 -18.22 -42.38
CA PRO A 839 -13.49 -18.76 -43.08
C PRO A 839 -13.16 -19.09 -44.55
N LYS A 840 -13.89 -20.07 -45.09
CA LYS A 840 -13.92 -20.36 -46.53
C LYS A 840 -15.27 -19.97 -47.07
N ILE A 841 -15.30 -19.17 -48.13
CA ILE A 841 -16.54 -18.61 -48.68
C ILE A 841 -16.70 -19.11 -50.12
N SER A 842 -17.83 -19.72 -50.48
CA SER A 842 -18.05 -20.13 -51.87
C SER A 842 -19.46 -19.91 -52.39
N ASP A 843 -19.57 -19.78 -53.71
CA ASP A 843 -20.83 -19.78 -54.46
C ASP A 843 -21.84 -18.72 -53.97
N SER A 844 -21.36 -17.57 -53.52
CA SER A 844 -22.18 -16.59 -52.77
C SER A 844 -22.31 -15.24 -53.48
N ILE A 845 -23.37 -14.48 -53.17
CA ILE A 845 -23.64 -13.15 -53.72
C ILE A 845 -23.65 -12.13 -52.57
N LEU A 846 -22.80 -11.11 -52.66
CA LEU A 846 -22.70 -10.01 -51.70
C LEU A 846 -23.04 -8.69 -52.41
N GLU A 847 -24.24 -8.17 -52.15
CA GLU A 847 -24.86 -7.11 -52.95
C GLU A 847 -25.32 -5.89 -52.13
N ASP A 848 -25.14 -4.69 -52.69
CA ASP A 848 -25.68 -3.42 -52.17
C ASP A 848 -25.29 -3.11 -50.69
N CYS A 849 -24.10 -3.52 -50.23
CA CYS A 849 -23.54 -3.17 -48.92
C CYS A 849 -22.52 -2.01 -49.02
N GLN A 850 -22.14 -1.36 -47.90
CA GLN A 850 -21.00 -0.42 -47.94
C GLN A 850 -19.71 -1.18 -48.29
N ILE A 851 -19.50 -2.33 -47.66
CA ILE A 851 -18.40 -3.23 -48.00
C ILE A 851 -18.94 -4.64 -48.22
N GLY A 852 -18.64 -5.26 -49.37
CA GLY A 852 -19.02 -6.65 -49.64
C GLY A 852 -18.35 -7.63 -48.66
N LEU A 853 -17.02 -7.66 -48.62
CA LEU A 853 -16.25 -8.48 -47.68
C LEU A 853 -15.17 -7.64 -47.00
N ALA A 854 -15.24 -7.48 -45.69
CA ALA A 854 -14.16 -6.86 -44.91
C ALA A 854 -13.36 -7.92 -44.14
N VAL A 855 -12.03 -7.90 -44.27
CA VAL A 855 -11.14 -8.82 -43.57
C VAL A 855 -10.14 -8.04 -42.71
N LYS A 856 -10.11 -8.33 -41.42
CA LYS A 856 -9.42 -7.55 -40.38
C LYS A 856 -8.43 -8.41 -39.59
N ASP A 857 -7.49 -7.76 -38.90
CA ASP A 857 -6.87 -8.28 -37.68
C ASP A 857 -6.31 -9.72 -37.74
N SER A 858 -5.33 -9.94 -38.64
CA SER A 858 -4.65 -11.24 -38.86
C SER A 858 -5.53 -12.38 -39.35
N SER A 859 -6.74 -12.10 -39.85
CA SER A 859 -7.59 -13.10 -40.46
C SER A 859 -7.12 -13.51 -41.87
N GLU A 860 -7.43 -14.75 -42.25
CA GLU A 860 -7.08 -15.33 -43.54
C GLU A 860 -8.33 -15.89 -44.24
N VAL A 861 -8.74 -15.28 -45.34
CA VAL A 861 -9.97 -15.68 -46.06
C VAL A 861 -9.63 -16.29 -47.42
N GLU A 862 -10.27 -17.42 -47.74
CA GLU A 862 -10.33 -17.96 -49.10
C GLU A 862 -11.76 -17.87 -49.62
N ALA A 863 -11.99 -17.10 -50.69
CA ALA A 863 -13.27 -16.97 -51.36
C ALA A 863 -13.20 -17.54 -52.78
N ASP A 864 -14.17 -18.36 -53.18
CA ASP A 864 -14.26 -18.99 -54.50
C ASP A 864 -15.65 -18.80 -55.12
N SER A 865 -15.72 -18.31 -56.35
CA SER A 865 -17.00 -18.13 -57.07
C SER A 865 -17.98 -17.22 -56.32
N VAL A 866 -17.45 -16.13 -55.74
CA VAL A 866 -18.24 -15.10 -55.04
C VAL A 866 -18.48 -13.90 -55.96
N THR A 867 -19.73 -13.43 -56.03
CA THR A 867 -20.11 -12.23 -56.79
C THR A 867 -20.26 -11.05 -55.84
N PHE A 868 -19.40 -10.03 -56.02
CA PHE A 868 -19.47 -8.74 -55.33
C PHE A 868 -20.19 -7.74 -56.23
N LYS A 869 -21.40 -7.31 -55.85
CA LYS A 869 -22.27 -6.53 -56.73
C LYS A 869 -22.74 -5.22 -56.08
N ASN A 870 -22.57 -4.09 -56.78
CA ASN A 870 -23.09 -2.79 -56.37
C ASN A 870 -22.71 -2.31 -54.95
N ASN A 871 -21.60 -2.79 -54.39
CA ASN A 871 -21.11 -2.35 -53.09
C ASN A 871 -20.31 -1.05 -53.22
N GLU A 872 -20.17 -0.24 -52.17
CA GLU A 872 -19.24 0.90 -52.24
C GLU A 872 -17.79 0.40 -52.38
N VAL A 873 -17.44 -0.65 -51.63
CA VAL A 873 -16.19 -1.41 -51.77
C VAL A 873 -16.51 -2.90 -51.87
N GLY A 874 -16.02 -3.59 -52.91
CA GLY A 874 -16.21 -5.03 -53.07
C GLY A 874 -15.53 -5.82 -51.94
N VAL A 875 -14.21 -5.70 -51.81
CA VAL A 875 -13.42 -6.34 -50.74
C VAL A 875 -12.48 -5.34 -50.08
N ALA A 876 -12.48 -5.25 -48.75
CA ALA A 876 -11.57 -4.41 -47.98
C ALA A 876 -10.73 -5.26 -47.00
N ALA A 877 -9.44 -4.97 -46.88
CA ALA A 877 -8.56 -5.67 -45.94
C ALA A 877 -7.67 -4.69 -45.16
N TYR A 878 -7.73 -4.70 -43.82
CA TYR A 878 -7.05 -3.71 -42.97
C TYR A 878 -6.80 -4.17 -41.53
N ILE A 879 -5.95 -3.45 -40.79
CA ILE A 879 -5.76 -3.66 -39.34
C ILE A 879 -6.64 -2.66 -38.58
N LYS A 880 -7.58 -3.16 -37.77
CA LYS A 880 -8.46 -2.36 -36.89
C LYS A 880 -7.86 -2.26 -35.48
N LYS A 881 -7.28 -3.36 -34.98
CA LYS A 881 -6.72 -3.45 -33.62
C LYS A 881 -5.18 -3.57 -33.68
N PRO A 882 -4.41 -2.63 -33.09
CA PRO A 882 -2.94 -2.60 -33.21
C PRO A 882 -2.16 -3.82 -32.73
N ILE A 883 -2.79 -4.70 -31.93
CA ILE A 883 -2.17 -5.95 -31.44
C ILE A 883 -2.06 -7.04 -32.52
N PHE A 884 -2.80 -6.89 -33.62
CA PHE A 884 -2.81 -7.87 -34.71
C PHE A 884 -1.91 -7.44 -35.88
N SER A 885 -1.47 -8.44 -36.64
CA SER A 885 -0.79 -8.29 -37.93
C SER A 885 -1.80 -8.11 -39.07
N ALA A 886 -1.28 -7.76 -40.26
CA ALA A 886 -2.08 -7.59 -41.47
C ALA A 886 -2.83 -8.88 -41.88
N PRO A 887 -4.11 -8.78 -42.29
CA PRO A 887 -4.88 -9.91 -42.81
C PRO A 887 -4.48 -10.29 -44.25
N SER A 888 -4.95 -11.46 -44.71
CA SER A 888 -4.78 -11.92 -46.10
C SER A 888 -6.08 -12.46 -46.70
N VAL A 889 -6.27 -12.19 -47.99
CA VAL A 889 -7.46 -12.62 -48.74
C VAL A 889 -7.04 -13.24 -50.06
N LYS A 890 -7.56 -14.42 -50.39
CA LYS A 890 -7.44 -15.05 -51.70
C LYS A 890 -8.82 -15.19 -52.33
N LEU A 891 -8.96 -14.65 -53.54
CA LEU A 891 -10.20 -14.65 -54.31
C LEU A 891 -9.97 -15.48 -55.58
N LYS A 892 -10.80 -16.49 -55.81
CA LYS A 892 -10.75 -17.39 -56.98
C LYS A 892 -12.08 -17.32 -57.72
N ASN A 893 -12.06 -17.20 -59.05
CA ASN A 893 -13.28 -17.17 -59.87
C ASN A 893 -14.34 -16.13 -59.40
N CYS A 894 -13.93 -15.05 -58.72
CA CYS A 894 -14.85 -14.07 -58.16
C CYS A 894 -15.19 -12.99 -59.19
N GLU A 895 -16.44 -12.53 -59.20
CA GLU A 895 -16.93 -11.49 -60.10
C GLU A 895 -17.17 -10.18 -59.35
N PHE A 896 -16.79 -9.05 -59.98
CA PHE A 896 -17.04 -7.71 -59.46
C PHE A 896 -17.94 -6.95 -60.44
N ILE A 897 -19.14 -6.57 -60.00
CA ILE A 897 -20.17 -5.99 -60.87
C ILE A 897 -20.69 -4.69 -60.24
N GLY A 898 -20.35 -3.54 -60.83
CA GLY A 898 -20.96 -2.26 -60.44
C GLY A 898 -20.54 -1.71 -59.07
N ASN A 899 -19.48 -2.22 -58.44
CA ASN A 899 -18.98 -1.69 -57.17
C ASN A 899 -18.33 -0.30 -57.37
N GLY A 900 -18.32 0.54 -56.33
CA GLY A 900 -17.60 1.82 -56.34
C GLY A 900 -16.09 1.63 -56.43
N LYS A 901 -15.56 0.66 -55.69
CA LYS A 901 -14.18 0.17 -55.75
C LYS A 901 -14.16 -1.35 -55.61
N ASP A 902 -13.49 -2.08 -56.49
CA ASP A 902 -13.47 -3.55 -56.39
C ASP A 902 -12.70 -4.05 -55.16
N LYS A 903 -11.54 -3.45 -54.86
CA LYS A 903 -10.73 -3.82 -53.69
C LYS A 903 -10.04 -2.66 -52.98
N ASP A 904 -9.88 -2.77 -51.66
CA ASP A 904 -9.13 -1.84 -50.82
C ASP A 904 -8.15 -2.56 -49.87
N GLU A 905 -6.86 -2.23 -49.98
CA GLU A 905 -5.78 -2.83 -49.19
C GLU A 905 -5.14 -1.74 -48.31
N GLN A 906 -5.13 -1.94 -47.00
CA GLN A 906 -4.53 -1.01 -46.04
C GLN A 906 -3.57 -1.71 -45.08
N ASN A 907 -2.64 -0.95 -44.49
CA ASN A 907 -1.78 -1.40 -43.39
C ASN A 907 -1.02 -2.72 -43.65
N GLY A 908 -0.60 -2.94 -44.91
CA GLY A 908 0.15 -4.13 -45.32
C GLY A 908 -0.69 -5.38 -45.63
N ALA A 909 -2.03 -5.26 -45.63
CA ALA A 909 -2.93 -6.33 -46.05
C ALA A 909 -2.72 -6.69 -47.53
N LYS A 910 -3.07 -7.93 -47.89
CA LYS A 910 -2.93 -8.44 -49.27
C LYS A 910 -4.23 -9.08 -49.74
N ILE A 911 -4.75 -8.61 -50.88
CA ILE A 911 -5.88 -9.21 -51.60
C ILE A 911 -5.35 -9.77 -52.93
N ILE A 912 -5.28 -11.09 -53.01
CA ILE A 912 -4.82 -11.83 -54.19
C ILE A 912 -6.04 -12.31 -54.98
N ILE A 913 -6.10 -11.96 -56.26
CA ILE A 913 -7.13 -12.41 -57.20
C ILE A 913 -6.48 -13.38 -58.17
N GLU A 914 -6.99 -14.62 -58.25
CA GLU A 914 -6.52 -15.72 -59.10
C GLU A 914 -7.49 -16.02 -60.25
#